data_AF-B1LIQ6-F1
#
_entry.id   AF-B1LIQ6-F1
#
_cell.length_a   1.000
_cell.length_b   1.000
_cell.length_c   1.000
_cell.angle_alpha   90.00
_cell.angle_beta   90.00
_cell.angle_gamma   90.00
#
_symmetry.space_group_name_H-M   'P 1'
#
loop_
_entity.id
_entity.type
_entity.pdbx_description
1 polymer ?
#
loop_
_entity_poly.entity_id
_entity_poly.type
_entity_poly.pdbx_seq_one_letter_code
_entity_poly.pdbx_strand_id
1 'polypeptide(L)'
;MLESSGYGHFGNSGEPSDYAGPGDVALSFTDSTSDYAMKNNVYFSNSTLVGDVAFTSTWNANFDPSGHDSNGDGVKDTNAGWVDDSLNVDELNITLDNGSKWVGQATFNAETISPDTMYDVATNSLTPGGTAEANGWNRIIDNKVFQSGVFNVALNNGSEWDTTGRSVVDTLTVNNASQVNVSESKLTSDTIDLTNGSSLNIGEDGYVDTDHLTINSYSTVALTESTGWGADYNLYANTITVTNGGVLDVNVDQFDTEAFRTDKLELTSGNIADNNGNVVSGVFDIHSSDYVLNADLVNDRTWDTSKSNYGYGIVAMNSDGHLTINGNGDMNNGDELDNSSVDNVVAATGNYKVRIDNATGAGAIADYKDKEIIYVNDVNSNATFSAANKADLGAYTYQAEQRGNTVVLQQMELTDYANMALSIPSANTNIWNLEQDTVGTRLTNSRHGLADNGGAWVSYFGGNFNGDNGTINYDQDVNGIMVGVDTKIDGNNAKWIVGAAAGFAKGDMNDRSGQVDQDSQTAYIYSSAHFANNVFVDGSLSYSHFNNDLSATMSNGTYVDGSTNSDAWGFGLKAGYDFKLGDAGYVTPYGSVSGLFQSGDDYQLSNNMKVDGQSYDSMRYELGVDAGYTFTYSEDQALTPYFKLAYVYDDSNNHNDVNGDSIDNGTEGSAVRVGLGTQFSFTKNFSAYTDANYLGGGDVDQDWSANVGVKYTW
;
A
#
# COMPACT_ATOMS: atom_id res chain seq x y z
N MET A 1 2.72 54.78 37.66
CA MET A 1 3.56 55.96 37.97
C MET A 1 4.98 55.47 38.08
N LEU A 2 5.87 56.01 37.25
CA LEU A 2 7.32 55.82 37.30
C LEU A 2 7.90 56.58 38.50
N GLU A 3 8.81 55.98 39.25
CA GLU A 3 9.97 56.69 39.79
C GLU A 3 11.22 55.81 39.63
N SER A 4 12.24 56.40 39.01
CA SER A 4 13.55 55.83 38.77
C SER A 4 14.58 56.40 39.75
N SER A 5 15.52 55.58 40.18
CA SER A 5 16.93 55.95 40.43
C SER A 5 17.69 54.64 40.69
N GLY A 6 18.73 54.22 39.98
CA GLY A 6 19.55 54.78 38.92
C GLY A 6 20.53 53.68 38.49
N TYR A 7 21.20 53.88 37.35
CA TYR A 7 21.98 52.91 36.57
C TYR A 7 21.14 51.98 35.70
N GLY A 8 20.57 52.56 34.65
CA GLY A 8 20.33 51.82 33.42
C GLY A 8 21.67 51.50 32.76
N HIS A 9 22.00 50.22 32.68
CA HIS A 9 22.90 49.70 31.66
C HIS A 9 22.06 48.77 30.80
N PHE A 10 21.83 49.15 29.54
CA PHE A 10 21.49 48.15 28.52
C PHE A 10 22.78 47.33 28.37
N GLY A 11 22.82 46.17 29.02
CA GLY A 11 23.96 45.28 28.98
C GLY A 11 24.28 44.93 27.53
N ASN A 12 25.39 45.46 27.04
CA ASN A 12 26.24 44.70 26.15
C ASN A 12 26.82 43.59 27.05
N SER A 13 26.37 42.34 26.91
CA SER A 13 27.22 41.22 27.30
C SER A 13 28.48 41.31 26.43
N GLY A 14 29.65 41.14 27.05
CA GLY A 14 30.95 41.20 26.36
C GLY A 14 31.18 40.04 25.38
N GLU A 15 30.22 39.11 25.30
CA GLU A 15 30.16 38.02 24.34
C GLU A 15 28.73 37.99 23.79
N PRO A 16 28.53 37.93 22.46
CA PRO A 16 27.29 37.35 21.93
C PRO A 16 27.24 35.94 22.50
N SER A 17 26.20 35.62 23.29
CA SER A 17 25.93 34.26 23.74
C SER A 17 26.05 33.34 22.53
N ASP A 18 26.97 32.38 22.58
CA ASP A 18 27.11 31.37 21.54
C ASP A 18 25.99 30.31 21.63
N TYR A 19 25.08 30.45 22.61
CA TYR A 19 23.92 29.60 22.89
C TYR A 19 24.30 28.11 23.03
N ALA A 20 25.58 27.84 23.33
CA ALA A 20 26.17 26.53 23.43
C ALA A 20 26.54 26.23 24.89
N GLY A 21 25.54 26.08 25.77
CA GLY A 21 25.72 25.61 27.15
C GLY A 21 24.93 26.39 28.21
N PRO A 22 24.94 25.93 29.48
CA PRO A 22 24.23 26.59 30.58
C PRO A 22 24.82 27.97 30.90
N GLY A 23 23.97 28.99 31.03
CA GLY A 23 24.41 30.31 31.52
C GLY A 23 23.64 31.54 31.05
N ASP A 24 22.81 31.41 30.01
CA ASP A 24 22.12 32.53 29.36
C ASP A 24 20.64 32.62 29.77
N VAL A 25 20.42 32.83 31.08
CA VAL A 25 19.08 32.85 31.68
C VAL A 25 18.30 34.11 31.24
N ALA A 26 17.26 33.90 30.44
CA ALA A 26 16.33 34.94 30.00
C ALA A 26 15.26 35.24 31.07
N LEU A 27 14.80 34.20 31.80
CA LEU A 27 13.85 34.34 32.91
C LEU A 27 14.31 33.50 34.10
N SER A 28 14.29 34.10 35.30
CA SER A 28 14.64 33.43 36.55
C SER A 28 13.54 33.64 37.59
N PHE A 29 13.09 32.54 38.18
CA PHE A 29 12.11 32.49 39.25
C PHE A 29 12.75 31.75 40.43
N THR A 30 12.97 32.45 41.54
CA THR A 30 13.70 31.89 42.69
C THR A 30 12.95 32.21 43.96
N ASP A 31 12.56 31.16 44.68
CA ASP A 31 12.12 31.27 46.07
C ASP A 31 13.27 31.01 47.05
N SER A 32 13.15 31.56 48.25
CA SER A 32 14.05 31.31 49.38
C SER A 32 13.28 31.34 50.69
N THR A 33 13.26 30.24 51.46
CA THR A 33 12.65 30.14 52.82
C THR A 33 11.48 31.10 53.07
N SER A 34 10.47 31.09 52.20
CA SER A 34 9.29 31.96 52.27
C SER A 34 8.19 31.31 53.11
N ASP A 35 7.26 32.10 53.68
CA ASP A 35 6.09 31.53 54.38
C ASP A 35 5.00 31.00 53.42
N TYR A 36 5.06 31.41 52.15
CA TYR A 36 4.03 31.18 51.13
C TYR A 36 4.67 30.71 49.83
N ALA A 37 3.98 29.80 49.14
CA ALA A 37 4.36 29.37 47.81
C ALA A 37 4.34 30.51 46.77
N MET A 38 5.36 30.53 45.93
CA MET A 38 5.47 31.32 44.72
C MET A 38 4.62 30.69 43.60
N LYS A 39 3.71 31.45 42.99
CA LYS A 39 2.84 30.96 41.89
C LYS A 39 3.01 31.84 40.65
N ASN A 40 3.63 31.32 39.59
CA ASN A 40 3.90 32.05 38.35
C ASN A 40 3.20 31.40 37.15
N ASN A 41 2.58 32.25 36.33
CA ASN A 41 2.03 31.87 35.04
C ASN A 41 2.59 32.84 33.97
N VAL A 42 3.36 32.30 33.04
CA VAL A 42 3.98 33.05 31.94
C VAL A 42 3.31 32.64 30.64
N TYR A 43 2.75 33.61 29.93
CA TYR A 43 2.03 33.37 28.68
C TYR A 43 2.70 34.13 27.53
N PHE A 44 3.19 33.39 26.55
CA PHE A 44 3.74 33.90 25.30
C PHE A 44 2.73 33.68 24.17
N SER A 45 2.43 34.74 23.43
CA SER A 45 1.61 34.67 22.22
C SER A 45 2.27 35.47 21.10
N ASN A 46 2.38 34.88 19.91
CA ASN A 46 3.08 35.48 18.78
C ASN A 46 4.48 36.03 19.15
N SER A 47 5.21 35.30 19.99
CA SER A 47 6.45 35.78 20.63
C SER A 47 7.60 34.79 20.46
N THR A 48 8.83 35.29 20.55
CA THR A 48 10.03 34.46 20.59
C THR A 48 10.79 34.68 21.89
N LEU A 49 10.97 33.63 22.67
CA LEU A 49 11.86 33.56 23.83
C LEU A 49 13.18 32.91 23.39
N VAL A 50 14.29 33.61 23.59
CA VAL A 50 15.64 33.07 23.34
C VAL A 50 16.42 33.17 24.64
N GLY A 51 16.93 32.03 25.11
CA GLY A 51 17.63 31.88 26.39
C GLY A 51 16.90 30.98 27.38
N ASP A 52 17.58 30.69 28.48
CA ASP A 52 17.16 29.68 29.45
C ASP A 52 16.08 30.22 30.39
N VAL A 53 15.25 29.31 30.91
CA VAL A 53 14.33 29.59 32.02
C VAL A 53 14.75 28.79 33.23
N ALA A 54 15.11 29.51 34.31
CA ALA A 54 15.55 28.91 35.56
C ALA A 54 14.47 29.04 36.64
N PHE A 55 14.12 27.92 37.26
CA PHE A 55 13.21 27.84 38.40
C PHE A 55 13.89 27.14 39.57
N THR A 56 13.93 27.82 40.72
CA THR A 56 14.48 27.29 41.97
C THR A 56 13.48 27.47 43.09
N SER A 57 13.21 26.38 43.79
CA SER A 57 12.28 26.32 44.91
C SER A 57 12.94 25.73 46.15
N THR A 58 12.50 26.19 47.32
CA THR A 58 12.85 25.64 48.63
C THR A 58 11.59 25.43 49.45
N TRP A 59 11.65 24.59 50.49
CA TRP A 59 10.52 24.44 51.40
C TRP A 59 10.11 25.77 52.05
N ASN A 60 8.80 25.97 52.17
CA ASN A 60 8.26 27.07 52.93
C ASN A 60 8.74 27.00 54.39
N ALA A 61 8.94 28.14 55.05
CA ALA A 61 9.55 28.26 56.37
C ALA A 61 8.84 27.45 57.48
N ASN A 62 7.56 27.11 57.29
CA ASN A 62 6.75 26.33 58.23
C ASN A 62 6.59 24.87 57.84
N PHE A 63 7.14 24.44 56.70
CA PHE A 63 7.14 23.04 56.27
C PHE A 63 8.28 22.28 56.92
N ASP A 64 7.98 21.14 57.53
CA ASP A 64 8.94 20.23 58.15
C ASP A 64 9.13 18.99 57.26
N PRO A 65 10.20 18.94 56.44
CA PRO A 65 10.45 17.80 55.56
C PRO A 65 10.81 16.53 56.34
N SER A 66 11.11 16.63 57.63
CA SER A 66 11.35 15.48 58.49
C SER A 66 10.09 14.98 59.21
N GLY A 67 9.01 15.76 59.18
CA GLY A 67 7.76 15.53 59.92
C GLY A 67 7.72 16.19 61.29
N HIS A 68 6.54 16.73 61.60
CA HIS A 68 6.16 17.48 62.78
C HIS A 68 5.16 16.69 63.62
N ASP A 69 5.35 16.71 64.94
CA ASP A 69 4.42 16.18 65.94
C ASP A 69 3.50 17.32 66.39
N SER A 70 2.34 17.41 65.74
CA SER A 70 1.39 18.51 65.93
C SER A 70 0.68 18.46 67.29
N ASN A 71 0.70 17.32 67.98
CA ASN A 71 -0.06 17.08 69.21
C ASN A 71 0.84 16.85 70.46
N GLY A 72 2.16 16.66 70.27
CA GLY A 72 3.18 16.54 71.30
C GLY A 72 3.29 15.17 71.95
N ASP A 73 2.80 14.09 71.33
CA ASP A 73 2.83 12.72 71.87
C ASP A 73 4.10 11.93 71.52
N GLY A 74 5.01 12.51 70.74
CA GLY A 74 6.26 11.92 70.27
C GLY A 74 6.14 11.16 68.95
N VAL A 75 4.97 11.16 68.30
CA VAL A 75 4.73 10.57 66.98
C VAL A 75 4.53 11.68 65.96
N LYS A 76 5.34 11.67 64.89
CA LYS A 76 5.19 12.60 63.79
C LYS A 76 3.90 12.29 63.02
N ASP A 77 3.08 13.30 62.79
CA ASP A 77 1.73 13.15 62.23
C ASP A 77 1.40 14.14 61.11
N THR A 78 2.26 15.13 60.87
CA THR A 78 2.11 16.15 59.80
C THR A 78 3.47 16.52 59.21
N ASN A 79 3.52 17.14 58.04
CA ASN A 79 4.68 17.84 57.51
C ASN A 79 4.67 19.34 57.88
N ALA A 80 3.83 19.74 58.83
CA ALA A 80 3.55 21.14 59.16
C ALA A 80 3.17 21.97 57.91
N GLY A 81 3.34 23.28 57.97
CA GLY A 81 2.97 24.17 56.87
C GLY A 81 1.46 24.36 56.73
N TRP A 82 1.01 24.53 55.48
CA TRP A 82 -0.40 24.73 55.15
C TRP A 82 -1.13 23.40 55.01
N VAL A 83 -2.39 23.36 55.43
CA VAL A 83 -3.26 22.17 55.34
C VAL A 83 -3.58 21.77 53.89
N ASP A 84 -3.52 22.74 52.97
CA ASP A 84 -3.67 22.49 51.54
C ASP A 84 -2.28 22.35 50.92
N ASP A 85 -1.94 21.14 50.47
CA ASP A 85 -0.64 20.80 49.88
C ASP A 85 -0.22 21.77 48.78
N SER A 86 -1.17 22.26 47.98
CA SER A 86 -0.87 23.19 46.89
C SER A 86 -0.30 24.51 47.38
N LEU A 87 -0.55 24.90 48.63
CA LEU A 87 0.02 26.12 49.23
C LEU A 87 1.44 25.91 49.76
N ASN A 88 1.91 24.66 49.83
CA ASN A 88 3.27 24.29 50.21
C ASN A 88 4.23 24.17 49.00
N VAL A 89 3.72 24.30 47.77
CA VAL A 89 4.45 24.02 46.53
C VAL A 89 4.56 25.27 45.66
N ASP A 90 5.77 25.67 45.29
CA ASP A 90 6.02 26.70 44.28
C ASP A 90 5.63 26.20 42.88
N GLU A 91 5.10 27.07 42.02
CA GLU A 91 4.71 26.70 40.67
C GLU A 91 5.23 27.70 39.65
N LEU A 92 5.76 27.15 38.54
CA LEU A 92 5.99 27.88 37.32
C LEU A 92 5.26 27.17 36.18
N ASN A 93 4.30 27.86 35.55
CA ASN A 93 3.64 27.41 34.34
C ASN A 93 4.00 28.32 33.18
N ILE A 94 4.63 27.77 32.13
CA ILE A 94 4.89 28.48 30.88
C ILE A 94 3.93 27.98 29.82
N THR A 95 3.30 28.92 29.10
CA THR A 95 2.47 28.62 27.94
C THR A 95 3.00 29.37 26.72
N LEU A 96 3.30 28.62 25.67
CA LEU A 96 3.54 29.13 24.33
C LEU A 96 2.29 28.94 23.48
N ASP A 97 1.84 30.00 22.83
CA ASP A 97 0.62 29.96 22.03
C ASP A 97 0.75 30.77 20.73
N ASN A 98 -0.09 30.45 19.75
CA ASN A 98 -0.21 31.15 18.47
C ASN A 98 1.13 31.35 17.77
N GLY A 99 1.83 30.26 17.46
CA GLY A 99 3.12 30.30 16.78
C GLY A 99 4.26 30.90 17.60
N SER A 100 4.18 30.86 18.94
CA SER A 100 5.28 31.31 19.78
C SER A 100 6.42 30.30 19.78
N LYS A 101 7.66 30.78 19.89
CA LYS A 101 8.86 29.95 19.85
C LYS A 101 9.72 30.16 21.09
N TRP A 102 10.22 29.07 21.68
CA TRP A 102 11.27 29.09 22.69
C TRP A 102 12.51 28.36 22.17
N VAL A 103 13.67 29.00 22.25
CA VAL A 103 14.97 28.36 22.06
C VAL A 103 15.75 28.51 23.35
N GLY A 104 15.99 27.41 24.07
CA GLY A 104 16.68 27.44 25.36
C GLY A 104 16.42 26.24 26.26
N GLN A 105 17.07 26.25 27.42
CA GLN A 105 17.02 25.20 28.42
C GLN A 105 16.01 25.50 29.53
N ALA A 106 15.27 24.49 29.98
CA ALA A 106 14.52 24.52 31.24
C ALA A 106 15.42 24.05 32.41
N THR A 107 15.83 24.95 33.31
CA THR A 107 16.59 24.56 34.52
C THR A 107 15.67 24.55 35.74
N PHE A 108 15.52 23.38 36.36
CA PHE A 108 14.66 23.18 37.51
C PHE A 108 15.43 22.60 38.70
N ASN A 109 15.30 23.22 39.88
CA ASN A 109 15.85 22.73 41.13
C ASN A 109 14.83 22.91 42.26
N ALA A 110 14.38 21.81 42.85
CA ALA A 110 13.46 21.79 43.99
C ALA A 110 13.96 20.83 45.07
N GLU A 111 13.56 21.08 46.30
CA GLU A 111 13.78 20.15 47.41
C GLU A 111 12.70 19.06 47.37
N THR A 112 13.05 17.83 47.74
CA THR A 112 12.14 16.69 47.63
C THR A 112 12.10 15.89 48.92
N ILE A 113 10.95 15.27 49.21
CA ILE A 113 10.79 14.25 50.25
C ILE A 113 10.22 12.96 49.65
N SER A 114 10.64 11.83 50.20
CA SER A 114 10.17 10.50 49.79
C SER A 114 8.93 10.08 50.58
N PRO A 115 8.14 9.09 50.12
CA PRO A 115 6.88 8.69 50.74
C PRO A 115 7.00 8.32 52.23
N ASP A 116 8.14 7.77 52.66
CA ASP A 116 8.43 7.43 54.06
C ASP A 116 8.43 8.64 55.03
N THR A 117 8.53 9.85 54.48
CA THR A 117 8.55 11.12 55.22
C THR A 117 7.35 12.03 54.89
N MET A 118 6.37 11.52 54.13
CA MET A 118 5.09 12.18 53.88
C MET A 118 4.07 11.73 54.93
N TYR A 119 3.60 12.66 55.75
CA TYR A 119 2.64 12.38 56.82
C TYR A 119 1.23 12.85 56.47
N ASP A 120 1.11 14.05 55.88
CA ASP A 120 -0.17 14.66 55.48
C ASP A 120 -0.16 15.28 54.08
N VAL A 121 0.93 15.12 53.32
CA VAL A 121 1.04 15.54 51.91
C VAL A 121 0.94 14.36 50.93
N ALA A 122 0.43 14.62 49.73
CA ALA A 122 0.40 13.67 48.62
C ALA A 122 1.57 13.87 47.64
N THR A 123 1.97 12.81 46.94
CA THR A 123 2.98 12.86 45.88
C THR A 123 2.56 13.82 44.76
N ASN A 124 3.47 14.69 44.30
CA ASN A 124 3.17 15.69 43.28
C ASN A 124 4.08 15.63 42.04
N SER A 125 5.11 14.79 42.06
CA SER A 125 6.11 14.67 40.98
C SER A 125 6.85 13.35 41.13
N LEU A 126 7.64 13.00 40.13
CA LEU A 126 8.53 11.86 40.09
C LEU A 126 9.99 12.35 40.07
N THR A 127 10.89 11.65 40.77
CA THR A 127 12.31 12.02 40.80
C THR A 127 13.07 11.34 39.66
N PRO A 128 13.88 12.09 38.89
CA PRO A 128 14.84 11.49 37.97
C PRO A 128 15.83 10.63 38.78
N GLY A 129 15.85 9.32 38.52
CA GLY A 129 16.69 8.36 39.24
C GLY A 129 16.08 7.81 40.54
N GLY A 130 14.76 7.58 40.56
CA GLY A 130 14.07 6.87 41.64
C GLY A 130 14.67 5.49 41.97
N THR A 131 13.97 4.72 42.81
CA THR A 131 14.38 3.38 43.21
C THR A 131 14.50 2.50 41.98
N ALA A 132 15.73 2.28 41.55
CA ALA A 132 16.05 1.32 40.52
C ALA A 132 15.89 -0.10 41.08
N GLU A 133 15.37 -1.03 40.29
CA GLU A 133 15.45 -2.45 40.59
C GLU A 133 16.89 -2.83 40.86
N ALA A 134 17.12 -3.62 41.91
CA ALA A 134 18.45 -4.12 42.26
C ALA A 134 18.88 -5.28 41.35
N ASN A 135 18.87 -5.05 40.04
CA ASN A 135 19.32 -5.96 38.99
C ASN A 135 20.23 -5.21 37.99
N GLY A 136 20.75 -5.91 36.99
CA GLY A 136 21.66 -5.32 36.00
C GLY A 136 21.04 -4.26 35.06
N TRP A 137 19.73 -4.00 35.18
CA TRP A 137 18.95 -3.18 34.24
C TRP A 137 18.65 -1.77 34.74
N ASN A 138 18.79 -1.53 36.05
CA ASN A 138 18.50 -0.27 36.73
C ASN A 138 17.11 0.34 36.39
N ARG A 139 16.07 -0.49 36.17
CA ARG A 139 14.70 -0.03 35.87
C ARG A 139 14.12 0.75 37.06
N ILE A 140 13.48 1.90 36.84
CA ILE A 140 12.89 2.69 37.93
C ILE A 140 11.53 2.12 38.32
N ILE A 141 11.40 1.55 39.53
CA ILE A 141 10.16 0.93 40.04
C ILE A 141 9.40 1.78 41.06
N ASP A 142 10.04 2.82 41.61
CA ASP A 142 9.37 3.81 42.45
C ASP A 142 10.16 5.11 42.49
N ASN A 143 9.57 6.20 42.01
CA ASN A 143 10.16 7.52 41.91
C ASN A 143 9.28 8.60 42.54
N LYS A 144 8.21 8.22 43.23
CA LYS A 144 7.21 9.15 43.75
C LYS A 144 7.81 10.06 44.81
N VAL A 145 7.65 11.37 44.64
CA VAL A 145 8.11 12.38 45.60
C VAL A 145 7.08 13.47 45.80
N PHE A 146 7.28 14.23 46.86
CA PHE A 146 6.69 15.53 47.04
C PHE A 146 7.82 16.54 46.90
N GLN A 147 7.72 17.43 45.92
CA GLN A 147 8.70 18.45 45.61
C GLN A 147 8.21 19.82 46.06
N SER A 148 9.15 20.66 46.51
CA SER A 148 8.87 22.02 46.94
C SER A 148 8.40 22.91 45.79
N GLY A 149 8.69 22.55 44.54
CA GLY A 149 8.24 23.26 43.35
C GLY A 149 7.82 22.34 42.22
N VAL A 150 7.08 22.87 41.24
CA VAL A 150 6.67 22.19 40.00
C VAL A 150 6.84 23.13 38.80
N PHE A 151 7.43 22.66 37.70
CA PHE A 151 7.64 23.44 36.47
C PHE A 151 6.94 22.80 35.27
N ASN A 152 5.87 23.42 34.80
CA ASN A 152 5.10 22.93 33.65
C ASN A 152 5.30 23.79 32.39
N VAL A 153 5.29 23.14 31.23
CA VAL A 153 5.39 23.79 29.92
C VAL A 153 4.25 23.29 29.02
N ALA A 154 3.52 24.23 28.40
CA ALA A 154 2.44 23.93 27.47
C ALA A 154 2.66 24.68 26.14
N LEU A 155 2.60 23.96 25.01
CA LEU A 155 2.66 24.53 23.67
C LEU A 155 1.32 24.35 22.96
N ASN A 156 0.81 25.42 22.35
CA ASN A 156 -0.47 25.43 21.64
C ASN A 156 -0.38 26.17 20.30
N ASN A 157 -1.22 25.74 19.36
CA ASN A 157 -1.55 26.45 18.12
C ASN A 157 -0.31 26.80 17.29
N GLY A 158 0.44 25.78 16.89
CA GLY A 158 1.63 25.91 16.05
C GLY A 158 2.86 26.45 16.76
N SER A 159 2.92 26.36 18.10
CA SER A 159 4.07 26.83 18.87
C SER A 159 5.22 25.83 18.88
N GLU A 160 6.41 26.30 19.23
CA GLU A 160 7.65 25.55 19.07
C GLU A 160 8.58 25.70 20.28
N TRP A 161 9.20 24.61 20.71
CA TRP A 161 10.31 24.63 21.66
C TRP A 161 11.51 23.86 21.09
N ASP A 162 12.57 24.58 20.79
CA ASP A 162 13.88 24.01 20.50
C ASP A 162 14.66 23.93 21.80
N THR A 163 14.80 22.72 22.32
CA THR A 163 15.51 22.49 23.59
C THR A 163 17.02 22.66 23.38
N THR A 164 17.69 23.25 24.37
CA THR A 164 19.16 23.27 24.45
C THR A 164 19.60 22.70 25.79
N GLY A 165 20.84 22.21 25.87
CA GLY A 165 21.41 21.72 27.12
C GLY A 165 20.59 20.58 27.77
N ARG A 166 20.33 20.68 29.08
CA ARG A 166 19.57 19.67 29.86
C ARG A 166 18.30 20.27 30.45
N SER A 167 17.21 20.16 29.73
CA SER A 167 15.89 20.62 30.15
C SER A 167 15.24 19.66 31.14
N VAL A 168 14.76 20.18 32.27
CA VAL A 168 13.97 19.44 33.26
C VAL A 168 12.69 20.21 33.52
N VAL A 169 11.57 19.55 33.29
CA VAL A 169 10.21 20.02 33.58
C VAL A 169 9.46 18.90 34.29
N ASP A 170 8.30 19.20 34.84
CA ASP A 170 7.43 18.22 35.49
C ASP A 170 6.41 17.67 34.48
N THR A 171 5.62 18.56 33.88
CA THR A 171 4.67 18.21 32.81
C THR A 171 4.96 19.00 31.55
N LEU A 172 5.01 18.29 30.41
CA LEU A 172 5.04 18.87 29.07
C LEU A 172 3.76 18.50 28.30
N THR A 173 3.01 19.51 27.86
CA THR A 173 1.85 19.34 26.98
C THR A 173 2.09 20.00 25.63
N VAL A 174 1.99 19.24 24.54
CA VAL A 174 2.16 19.72 23.16
C VAL A 174 0.86 19.52 22.39
N ASN A 175 0.27 20.61 21.92
CA ASN A 175 -1.09 20.59 21.38
C ASN A 175 -1.27 21.46 20.12
N ASN A 176 -2.24 21.10 19.29
CA ASN A 176 -2.69 21.85 18.11
C ASN A 176 -1.54 22.21 17.16
N ALA A 177 -0.96 21.19 16.53
CA ALA A 177 0.15 21.31 15.57
C ALA A 177 1.40 22.00 16.12
N SER A 178 1.60 21.96 17.45
CA SER A 178 2.82 22.47 18.08
C SER A 178 3.92 21.40 18.06
N GLN A 179 5.16 21.82 18.23
CA GLN A 179 6.31 20.92 18.12
C GLN A 179 7.38 21.17 19.18
N VAL A 180 8.05 20.10 19.60
CA VAL A 180 9.25 20.14 20.44
C VAL A 180 10.38 19.44 19.70
N ASN A 181 11.53 20.10 19.62
CA ASN A 181 12.73 19.58 18.98
C ASN A 181 13.81 19.30 20.04
N VAL A 182 14.31 18.07 20.05
CA VAL A 182 15.36 17.59 20.97
C VAL A 182 16.48 17.02 20.12
N SER A 183 17.56 17.78 19.98
CA SER A 183 18.75 17.43 19.20
C SER A 183 19.95 18.05 19.88
N GLU A 184 21.03 17.29 20.03
CA GLU A 184 22.20 17.67 20.84
C GLU A 184 21.81 18.20 22.25
N SER A 185 20.71 17.67 22.80
CA SER A 185 20.07 18.18 24.02
C SER A 185 19.35 17.06 24.78
N LYS A 186 18.98 17.34 26.02
CA LYS A 186 18.22 16.43 26.87
C LYS A 186 16.95 17.08 27.39
N LEU A 187 15.85 16.33 27.40
CA LEU A 187 14.58 16.70 28.02
C LEU A 187 14.16 15.61 29.00
N THR A 188 13.94 15.99 30.26
CA THR A 188 13.36 15.12 31.27
C THR A 188 12.03 15.72 31.73
N SER A 189 10.99 14.89 31.75
CA SER A 189 9.63 15.22 32.20
C SER A 189 9.07 14.07 33.01
N ASP A 190 8.05 14.26 33.83
CA ASP A 190 7.29 13.14 34.37
C ASP A 190 6.29 12.64 33.34
N THR A 191 5.58 13.57 32.71
CA THR A 191 4.60 13.26 31.67
C THR A 191 4.84 14.13 30.44
N ILE A 192 4.74 13.52 29.26
CA ILE A 192 4.71 14.20 27.98
C ILE A 192 3.43 13.79 27.24
N ASP A 193 2.58 14.76 26.95
CA ASP A 193 1.33 14.53 26.23
C ASP A 193 1.31 15.28 24.90
N LEU A 194 1.15 14.54 23.79
CA LEU A 194 0.99 15.09 22.45
C LEU A 194 -0.42 14.91 21.94
N THR A 195 -1.04 16.00 21.49
CA THR A 195 -2.42 16.00 20.97
C THR A 195 -2.59 16.87 19.73
N ASN A 196 -3.59 16.52 18.91
CA ASN A 196 -4.09 17.31 17.78
C ASN A 196 -3.00 17.68 16.75
N GLY A 197 -2.34 16.66 16.22
CA GLY A 197 -1.35 16.81 15.14
C GLY A 197 -0.01 17.41 15.58
N SER A 198 0.34 17.28 16.86
CA SER A 198 1.58 17.83 17.42
C SER A 198 2.77 16.89 17.21
N SER A 199 3.99 17.37 17.42
CA SER A 199 5.19 16.54 17.28
C SER A 199 6.22 16.70 18.39
N LEU A 200 6.92 15.60 18.67
CA LEU A 200 8.17 15.57 19.42
C LEU A 200 9.21 14.92 18.51
N ASN A 201 10.17 15.70 18.06
CA ASN A 201 11.20 15.27 17.13
C ASN A 201 12.49 15.05 17.93
N ILE A 202 12.98 13.82 17.94
CA ILE A 202 14.21 13.44 18.62
C ILE A 202 15.24 13.10 17.53
N GLY A 203 16.16 14.03 17.32
CA GLY A 203 17.23 13.92 16.31
C GLY A 203 18.55 13.44 16.89
N GLU A 204 19.64 13.57 16.12
CA GLU A 204 21.01 13.23 16.54
C GLU A 204 21.34 13.79 17.94
N ASP A 205 21.89 12.92 18.79
CA ASP A 205 22.26 13.20 20.19
C ASP A 205 21.16 13.88 21.04
N GLY A 206 19.89 13.69 20.65
CA GLY A 206 18.71 14.07 21.41
C GLY A 206 18.28 12.96 22.37
N TYR A 207 18.04 13.32 23.64
CA TYR A 207 17.64 12.38 24.69
C TYR A 207 16.38 12.84 25.41
N VAL A 208 15.34 12.00 25.45
CA VAL A 208 14.10 12.26 26.17
C VAL A 208 13.87 11.19 27.21
N ASP A 209 13.68 11.59 28.48
CA ASP A 209 13.27 10.71 29.56
C ASP A 209 11.90 11.15 30.09
N THR A 210 10.96 10.22 30.20
CA THR A 210 9.66 10.45 30.84
C THR A 210 9.16 9.24 31.61
N ASP A 211 8.20 9.39 32.52
CA ASP A 211 7.50 8.24 33.08
C ASP A 211 6.40 7.79 32.10
N HIS A 212 5.58 8.74 31.66
CA HIS A 212 4.50 8.49 30.72
C HIS A 212 4.64 9.36 29.46
N LEU A 213 4.53 8.73 28.30
CA LEU A 213 4.44 9.41 27.01
C LEU A 213 3.10 9.05 26.36
N THR A 214 2.27 10.05 26.06
CA THR A 214 1.02 9.86 25.33
C THR A 214 1.11 10.48 23.95
N ILE A 215 0.97 9.67 22.90
CA ILE A 215 0.89 10.09 21.50
C ILE A 215 -0.55 9.91 21.01
N ASN A 216 -1.26 11.03 20.85
CA ASN A 216 -2.70 11.02 20.64
C ASN A 216 -3.13 11.97 19.51
N SER A 217 -4.31 11.71 18.93
CA SER A 217 -4.98 12.58 17.96
C SER A 217 -4.07 13.01 16.81
N TYR A 218 -3.53 12.04 16.07
CA TYR A 218 -2.64 12.22 14.91
C TYR A 218 -1.32 12.94 15.21
N SER A 219 -0.88 12.97 16.46
CA SER A 219 0.44 13.47 16.83
C SER A 219 1.53 12.46 16.53
N THR A 220 2.78 12.91 16.41
CA THR A 220 3.92 12.04 16.05
C THR A 220 5.07 12.22 17.01
N VAL A 221 5.67 11.11 17.45
CA VAL A 221 7.02 11.10 18.03
C VAL A 221 7.93 10.49 16.99
N ALA A 222 8.88 11.27 16.49
CA ALA A 222 9.78 10.86 15.42
C ALA A 222 11.18 10.60 15.97
N LEU A 223 11.66 9.37 15.73
CA LEU A 223 13.00 8.89 16.04
C LEU A 223 13.71 8.67 14.70
N THR A 224 14.43 9.69 14.23
CA THR A 224 14.92 9.74 12.83
C THR A 224 16.42 9.47 12.69
N GLU A 225 17.19 9.53 13.78
CA GLU A 225 18.64 9.38 13.76
C GLU A 225 19.10 8.61 15.00
N SER A 226 20.06 7.69 14.80
CA SER A 226 20.64 6.87 15.86
C SER A 226 21.60 7.64 16.75
N THR A 227 21.77 7.14 17.99
CA THR A 227 22.69 7.64 19.01
C THR A 227 24.14 7.74 18.49
N GLY A 228 24.78 8.88 18.71
CA GLY A 228 26.22 9.00 18.54
C GLY A 228 26.98 8.20 19.61
N TRP A 229 27.38 6.96 19.31
CA TRP A 229 28.37 6.14 20.06
C TRP A 229 28.13 5.92 21.58
N GLY A 230 27.03 6.40 22.15
CA GLY A 230 26.71 6.35 23.57
C GLY A 230 25.82 5.16 23.95
N ALA A 231 25.85 4.76 25.22
CA ALA A 231 25.03 3.65 25.76
C ALA A 231 23.62 4.10 26.21
N ASP A 232 23.14 5.25 25.73
CA ASP A 232 21.91 5.90 26.17
C ASP A 232 20.87 5.89 25.04
N TYR A 233 19.61 5.52 25.34
CA TYR A 233 18.46 5.50 24.42
C TYR A 233 18.01 6.93 24.05
N ASN A 234 17.62 7.20 22.79
CA ASN A 234 17.05 8.51 22.42
C ASN A 234 15.74 8.82 23.16
N LEU A 235 14.94 7.79 23.43
CA LEU A 235 13.71 7.90 24.21
C LEU A 235 13.65 6.82 25.28
N TYR A 236 13.53 7.24 26.53
CA TYR A 236 13.16 6.38 27.65
C TYR A 236 11.79 6.80 28.19
N ALA A 237 10.86 5.85 28.27
CA ALA A 237 9.58 6.04 28.93
C ALA A 237 9.20 4.79 29.72
N ASN A 238 8.68 4.87 30.94
CA ASN A 238 8.17 3.66 31.60
C ASN A 238 6.93 3.13 30.86
N THR A 239 6.08 4.01 30.33
CA THR A 239 4.96 3.64 29.46
C THR A 239 4.84 4.59 28.29
N ILE A 240 4.67 4.02 27.10
CA ILE A 240 4.31 4.75 25.89
C ILE A 240 2.89 4.33 25.50
N THR A 241 1.99 5.30 25.41
CA THR A 241 0.62 5.09 24.93
C THR A 241 0.46 5.73 23.56
N VAL A 242 0.12 4.93 22.56
CA VAL A 242 -0.12 5.39 21.18
C VAL A 242 -1.58 5.12 20.82
N THR A 243 -2.34 6.17 20.50
CA THR A 243 -3.79 6.06 20.30
C THR A 243 -4.35 7.12 19.36
N ASN A 244 -5.58 6.93 18.88
CA ASN A 244 -6.33 7.86 18.01
C ASN A 244 -5.50 8.46 16.85
N GLY A 245 -4.79 7.61 16.12
CA GLY A 245 -4.00 8.02 14.96
C GLY A 245 -2.62 8.59 15.31
N GLY A 246 -2.28 8.65 16.60
CA GLY A 246 -0.92 8.96 17.03
C GLY A 246 0.08 7.97 16.45
N VAL A 247 1.30 8.44 16.18
CA VAL A 247 2.36 7.65 15.54
C VAL A 247 3.62 7.68 16.41
N LEU A 248 4.07 6.50 16.84
CA LEU A 248 5.45 6.29 17.28
C LEU A 248 6.23 5.85 16.03
N ASP A 249 7.05 6.75 15.52
CA ASP A 249 7.76 6.62 14.25
C ASP A 249 9.24 6.30 14.52
N VAL A 250 9.63 5.04 14.27
CA VAL A 250 10.99 4.53 14.41
C VAL A 250 11.58 4.29 13.03
N ASN A 251 12.39 5.24 12.58
CA ASN A 251 13.06 5.19 11.29
C ASN A 251 14.58 5.18 11.51
N VAL A 252 15.10 4.05 11.98
CA VAL A 252 16.52 3.85 12.29
C VAL A 252 17.12 2.79 11.37
N ASP A 253 18.44 2.79 11.18
CA ASP A 253 19.07 1.81 10.31
C ASP A 253 19.05 0.41 10.94
N GLN A 254 19.18 -0.63 10.12
CA GLN A 254 19.10 -2.06 10.51
C GLN A 254 20.03 -2.48 11.67
N PHE A 255 21.01 -1.65 12.06
CA PHE A 255 21.97 -1.95 13.13
C PHE A 255 21.72 -1.17 14.41
N ASP A 256 20.74 -0.27 14.42
CA ASP A 256 20.41 0.57 15.56
C ASP A 256 19.44 -0.16 16.47
N THR A 257 20.01 -1.12 17.20
CA THR A 257 19.35 -1.65 18.38
C THR A 257 19.25 -0.51 19.39
N GLU A 258 18.04 -0.14 19.83
CA GLU A 258 17.77 0.75 20.99
C GLU A 258 17.30 2.20 20.73
N ALA A 259 16.55 2.47 19.64
CA ALA A 259 15.91 3.77 19.39
C ALA A 259 15.07 4.28 20.59
N PHE A 260 14.37 3.38 21.28
CA PHE A 260 13.70 3.69 22.53
C PHE A 260 13.71 2.52 23.50
N ARG A 261 13.47 2.82 24.78
CA ARG A 261 13.22 1.85 25.84
C ARG A 261 11.92 2.16 26.55
N THR A 262 11.09 1.12 26.72
CA THR A 262 9.90 1.19 27.55
C THR A 262 9.61 -0.13 28.23
N ASP A 263 8.91 -0.09 29.36
CA ASP A 263 8.42 -1.30 30.00
C ASP A 263 7.12 -1.77 29.33
N LYS A 264 6.31 -0.82 28.86
CA LYS A 264 5.02 -1.08 28.24
C LYS A 264 4.79 -0.16 27.04
N LEU A 265 4.50 -0.76 25.89
CA LEU A 265 3.96 -0.08 24.72
C LEU A 265 2.46 -0.39 24.62
N GLU A 266 1.63 0.57 25.02
CA GLU A 266 0.18 0.52 24.88
C GLU A 266 -0.23 1.04 23.50
N LEU A 267 -0.36 0.12 22.54
CA LEU A 267 -0.72 0.42 21.16
C LEU A 267 -2.21 0.13 20.95
N THR A 268 -3.03 1.17 21.11
CA THR A 268 -4.49 1.02 21.25
C THR A 268 -5.27 1.99 20.34
N SER A 269 -6.59 1.99 20.46
CA SER A 269 -7.48 2.96 19.82
C SER A 269 -8.44 3.55 20.83
N GLY A 270 -8.81 4.82 20.68
CA GLY A 270 -9.87 5.38 21.49
C GLY A 270 -11.26 4.94 21.02
N ASN A 271 -12.28 5.31 21.79
CA ASN A 271 -13.68 5.04 21.45
C ASN A 271 -14.22 5.92 20.31
N ILE A 272 -13.34 6.72 19.68
CA ILE A 272 -13.69 7.66 18.62
C ILE A 272 -13.54 6.90 17.30
N ALA A 273 -14.68 6.53 16.70
CA ALA A 273 -14.69 6.20 15.29
C ALA A 273 -14.51 7.48 14.46
N ASP A 274 -13.88 7.38 13.29
CA ASP A 274 -13.87 8.49 12.33
C ASP A 274 -15.30 8.83 11.86
N ASN A 275 -15.44 9.88 11.04
CA ASN A 275 -16.75 10.29 10.51
C ASN A 275 -17.45 9.22 9.66
N ASN A 276 -16.72 8.15 9.30
CA ASN A 276 -17.17 7.02 8.50
C ASN A 276 -17.42 5.76 9.34
N GLY A 277 -17.21 5.82 10.67
CA GLY A 277 -17.40 4.69 11.57
C GLY A 277 -16.19 3.76 11.71
N ASN A 278 -15.01 4.12 11.17
CA ASN A 278 -13.79 3.32 11.27
C ASN A 278 -13.03 3.58 12.57
N VAL A 279 -12.35 2.55 13.09
CA VAL A 279 -11.51 2.66 14.28
C VAL A 279 -10.27 3.50 13.97
N VAL A 280 -10.06 4.57 14.73
CA VAL A 280 -8.84 5.39 14.66
C VAL A 280 -7.82 4.84 15.66
N SER A 281 -6.81 4.14 15.16
CA SER A 281 -5.85 3.39 15.97
C SER A 281 -4.53 4.14 16.09
N GLY A 282 -3.82 3.98 17.20
CA GLY A 282 -2.41 4.33 17.28
C GLY A 282 -1.58 3.46 16.35
N VAL A 283 -0.47 4.01 15.87
CA VAL A 283 0.44 3.38 14.90
C VAL A 283 1.84 3.32 15.51
N PHE A 284 2.42 2.13 15.55
CA PHE A 284 3.84 1.93 15.75
C PHE A 284 4.46 1.60 14.39
N ASP A 285 5.25 2.52 13.85
CA ASP A 285 5.84 2.40 12.51
C ASP A 285 7.34 2.16 12.63
N ILE A 286 7.82 1.07 12.03
CA ILE A 286 9.25 0.72 12.00
C ILE A 286 9.87 0.87 10.61
N HIS A 287 9.12 1.33 9.61
CA HIS A 287 9.58 1.43 8.22
C HIS A 287 10.25 0.13 7.74
N SER A 288 11.50 0.20 7.27
CA SER A 288 12.32 -0.94 6.82
C SER A 288 13.27 -1.46 7.91
N SER A 289 13.08 -1.03 9.17
CA SER A 289 13.95 -1.44 10.29
C SER A 289 13.77 -2.92 10.63
N ASP A 290 14.84 -3.54 11.10
CA ASP A 290 14.80 -4.83 11.80
C ASP A 290 14.83 -4.54 13.31
N TYR A 291 13.65 -4.39 13.90
CA TYR A 291 13.50 -3.85 15.24
C TYR A 291 13.16 -4.92 16.28
N VAL A 292 13.84 -4.85 17.42
CA VAL A 292 13.55 -5.70 18.59
C VAL A 292 12.89 -4.86 19.67
N LEU A 293 11.60 -5.10 19.90
CA LEU A 293 10.84 -4.51 20.99
C LEU A 293 11.03 -5.32 22.27
N ASN A 294 11.89 -4.82 23.15
CA ASN A 294 12.09 -5.33 24.52
C ASN A 294 11.12 -4.66 25.50
N ALA A 295 9.82 -4.77 25.22
CA ALA A 295 8.74 -4.20 26.03
C ALA A 295 7.47 -5.04 25.88
N ASP A 296 6.57 -4.94 26.84
CA ASP A 296 5.24 -5.54 26.72
C ASP A 296 4.42 -4.75 25.69
N LEU A 297 3.97 -5.43 24.63
CA LEU A 297 3.05 -4.87 23.64
C LEU A 297 1.61 -5.17 24.07
N VAL A 298 0.89 -4.16 24.55
CA VAL A 298 -0.43 -4.38 25.14
C VAL A 298 -1.52 -3.56 24.47
N ASN A 299 -2.70 -4.18 24.38
CA ASN A 299 -3.91 -3.56 23.89
C ASN A 299 -5.14 -4.18 24.59
N ASP A 300 -5.98 -3.35 25.19
CA ASP A 300 -7.18 -3.74 25.94
C ASP A 300 -8.45 -3.90 25.07
N ARG A 301 -8.31 -3.67 23.76
CA ARG A 301 -9.41 -3.70 22.78
C ARG A 301 -9.71 -5.12 22.32
N THR A 302 -10.95 -5.37 21.88
CA THR A 302 -11.41 -6.68 21.37
C THR A 302 -11.58 -6.69 19.85
N TRP A 303 -11.43 -7.85 19.20
CA TRP A 303 -11.72 -8.06 17.78
C TRP A 303 -13.22 -8.23 17.48
N ASP A 304 -14.05 -8.42 18.50
CA ASP A 304 -15.51 -8.55 18.34
C ASP A 304 -16.16 -7.19 18.05
N THR A 305 -16.52 -6.95 16.79
CA THR A 305 -17.14 -5.72 16.29
C THR A 305 -18.47 -5.37 16.97
N SER A 306 -19.09 -6.29 17.70
CA SER A 306 -20.34 -6.04 18.45
C SER A 306 -20.11 -5.42 19.83
N LYS A 307 -18.86 -5.40 20.32
CA LYS A 307 -18.51 -4.89 21.64
C LYS A 307 -18.18 -3.41 21.59
N SER A 308 -18.52 -2.70 22.66
CA SER A 308 -18.22 -1.28 22.80
C SER A 308 -16.72 -0.98 22.87
N ASN A 309 -15.90 -1.95 23.27
CA ASN A 309 -14.44 -1.84 23.27
C ASN A 309 -13.79 -2.48 22.03
N TYR A 310 -14.53 -2.63 20.93
CA TYR A 310 -13.95 -3.04 19.66
C TYR A 310 -12.87 -2.06 19.22
N GLY A 311 -11.72 -2.60 18.82
CA GLY A 311 -10.60 -1.79 18.38
C GLY A 311 -9.33 -2.61 18.22
N TYR A 312 -8.27 -1.96 17.77
CA TYR A 312 -6.98 -2.55 17.52
C TYR A 312 -5.89 -1.48 17.58
N GLY A 313 -4.65 -1.91 17.72
CA GLY A 313 -3.46 -1.12 17.41
C GLY A 313 -2.98 -1.40 15.98
N ILE A 314 -2.12 -0.55 15.41
CA ILE A 314 -1.51 -0.80 14.10
C ILE A 314 0.01 -0.90 14.26
N VAL A 315 0.57 -2.02 13.83
CA VAL A 315 2.01 -2.13 13.54
C VAL A 315 2.19 -1.86 12.05
N ALA A 316 2.99 -0.86 11.71
CA ALA A 316 3.28 -0.45 10.34
C ALA A 316 4.75 -0.72 9.99
N MET A 317 4.99 -1.14 8.75
CA MET A 317 6.31 -1.44 8.22
C MET A 317 6.31 -1.48 6.70
N ASN A 318 7.47 -1.43 6.08
CA ASN A 318 7.68 -1.84 4.71
C ASN A 318 7.84 -3.37 4.64
N SER A 319 7.71 -3.94 3.44
CA SER A 319 7.86 -5.38 3.20
C SER A 319 9.26 -5.94 3.52
N ASP A 320 10.25 -5.07 3.72
CA ASP A 320 11.60 -5.39 4.17
C ASP A 320 11.87 -5.17 5.66
N GLY A 321 10.94 -4.58 6.41
CA GLY A 321 11.01 -4.47 7.87
C GLY A 321 10.72 -5.79 8.58
N HIS A 322 11.19 -5.90 9.81
CA HIS A 322 10.91 -7.03 10.71
C HIS A 322 10.74 -6.52 12.15
N LEU A 323 9.74 -7.04 12.86
CA LEU A 323 9.54 -6.75 14.27
C LEU A 323 9.64 -8.02 15.12
N THR A 324 10.60 -8.06 16.02
CA THR A 324 10.63 -9.05 17.10
C THR A 324 10.06 -8.45 18.38
N ILE A 325 9.15 -9.15 19.05
CA ILE A 325 8.56 -8.73 20.32
C ILE A 325 9.00 -9.71 21.41
N ASN A 326 9.79 -9.21 22.37
CA ASN A 326 10.38 -10.01 23.43
C ASN A 326 9.68 -9.87 24.79
N GLY A 327 8.86 -8.82 25.00
CA GLY A 327 8.30 -8.50 26.32
C GLY A 327 9.31 -7.76 27.20
N ASN A 328 8.87 -7.31 28.38
CA ASN A 328 9.69 -6.56 29.33
C ASN A 328 10.53 -7.44 30.28
N GLY A 329 11.21 -8.47 29.75
CA GLY A 329 11.78 -9.54 30.57
C GLY A 329 13.25 -9.91 30.35
N ASP A 330 13.87 -9.77 29.17
CA ASP A 330 15.10 -10.56 28.91
C ASP A 330 16.03 -10.04 27.79
N MET A 331 17.26 -9.62 28.13
CA MET A 331 18.42 -9.66 27.22
C MET A 331 19.74 -10.06 27.91
N ASN A 332 19.73 -10.57 29.16
CA ASN A 332 20.95 -10.88 29.90
C ASN A 332 20.97 -12.32 30.48
N ASN A 333 20.74 -13.31 29.62
CA ASN A 333 21.28 -14.68 29.68
C ASN A 333 21.27 -15.35 31.07
N GLY A 334 20.18 -15.19 31.84
CA GLY A 334 20.14 -15.51 33.26
C GLY A 334 19.12 -16.56 33.65
N ASP A 335 17.89 -16.15 33.98
CA ASP A 335 16.92 -17.04 34.62
C ASP A 335 15.44 -16.79 34.29
N GLU A 336 15.07 -15.79 33.47
CA GLU A 336 13.70 -15.60 32.99
C GLU A 336 13.69 -15.27 31.49
N LEU A 337 13.40 -16.30 30.68
CA LEU A 337 12.91 -16.15 29.31
C LEU A 337 11.37 -16.03 29.44
N ASP A 338 10.70 -15.13 28.73
CA ASP A 338 9.22 -15.10 28.62
C ASP A 338 8.67 -16.42 28.02
N ASN A 339 9.55 -17.23 27.41
CA ASN A 339 9.30 -18.63 27.01
C ASN A 339 9.40 -19.65 28.16
N SER A 340 9.42 -19.21 29.42
CA SER A 340 9.42 -20.07 30.60
C SER A 340 8.01 -20.53 30.94
N SER A 341 7.82 -21.82 31.19
CA SER A 341 6.53 -22.37 31.65
C SER A 341 6.11 -21.91 33.07
N VAL A 342 6.88 -21.01 33.68
CA VAL A 342 6.72 -20.51 35.06
C VAL A 342 6.38 -19.02 35.08
N ASP A 343 6.47 -18.33 33.94
CA ASP A 343 6.17 -16.91 33.84
C ASP A 343 4.68 -16.65 33.53
N ASN A 344 4.14 -15.60 34.17
CA ASN A 344 2.78 -15.09 33.98
C ASN A 344 2.78 -13.73 33.25
N VAL A 345 3.94 -13.18 32.91
CA VAL A 345 4.09 -12.00 32.06
C VAL A 345 3.96 -12.41 30.60
N VAL A 346 3.28 -11.59 29.80
CA VAL A 346 2.95 -11.89 28.41
C VAL A 346 3.54 -10.80 27.54
N ALA A 347 4.45 -11.16 26.63
CA ALA A 347 5.17 -10.21 25.78
C ALA A 347 4.24 -9.42 24.85
N ALA A 348 3.14 -10.04 24.41
CA ALA A 348 2.13 -9.37 23.60
C ALA A 348 0.70 -9.85 23.91
N THR A 349 -0.20 -8.91 24.16
CA THR A 349 -1.63 -9.16 24.43
C THR A 349 -2.53 -8.19 23.66
N GLY A 350 -3.69 -8.64 23.23
CA GLY A 350 -4.69 -7.80 22.54
C GLY A 350 -4.77 -8.00 21.03
N ASN A 351 -5.35 -7.04 20.31
CA ASN A 351 -5.63 -7.17 18.88
C ASN A 351 -4.91 -6.12 18.05
N TYR A 352 -4.21 -6.53 17.01
CA TYR A 352 -3.41 -5.67 16.16
C TYR A 352 -3.74 -5.88 14.69
N LYS A 353 -3.56 -4.82 13.93
CA LYS A 353 -3.47 -4.90 12.48
C LYS A 353 -2.05 -4.61 12.02
N VAL A 354 -1.63 -5.29 10.98
CA VAL A 354 -0.32 -5.09 10.36
C VAL A 354 -0.53 -4.38 9.03
N ARG A 355 0.10 -3.22 8.87
CA ARG A 355 0.03 -2.37 7.69
C ARG A 355 1.36 -2.43 6.96
N ILE A 356 1.32 -2.75 5.66
CA ILE A 356 2.48 -2.74 4.78
C ILE A 356 2.44 -1.46 3.96
N ASP A 357 3.42 -0.57 4.15
CA ASP A 357 3.36 0.81 3.66
C ASP A 357 3.95 1.01 2.27
N ASN A 358 4.95 0.20 1.90
CA ASN A 358 5.48 0.22 0.55
C ASN A 358 4.60 -0.55 -0.44
N ALA A 359 4.60 -0.06 -1.68
CA ALA A 359 4.12 -0.79 -2.84
C ALA A 359 5.18 -0.64 -3.94
N THR A 360 5.57 -1.75 -4.57
CA THR A 360 6.64 -1.78 -5.56
C THR A 360 6.35 -2.82 -6.64
N GLY A 361 6.62 -2.50 -7.90
CA GLY A 361 6.58 -3.49 -8.98
C GLY A 361 7.81 -4.39 -9.03
N ALA A 362 8.85 -4.11 -8.24
CA ALA A 362 10.07 -4.90 -8.20
C ALA A 362 10.02 -6.05 -7.19
N GLY A 363 10.87 -7.06 -7.41
CA GLY A 363 11.05 -8.21 -6.54
C GLY A 363 10.31 -9.45 -7.05
N ALA A 364 10.89 -10.61 -6.76
CA ALA A 364 10.36 -11.92 -7.12
C ALA A 364 9.44 -12.46 -6.00
N ILE A 365 8.67 -13.50 -6.31
CA ILE A 365 7.81 -14.22 -5.37
C ILE A 365 8.64 -14.70 -4.16
N ALA A 366 9.87 -15.15 -4.39
CA ALA A 366 10.78 -15.63 -3.35
C ALA A 366 11.23 -14.55 -2.35
N ASP A 367 11.17 -13.26 -2.73
CA ASP A 367 11.55 -12.15 -1.86
C ASP A 367 10.47 -11.85 -0.81
N TYR A 368 9.22 -12.26 -1.06
CA TYR A 368 8.04 -11.87 -0.27
C TYR A 368 7.25 -13.05 0.29
N LYS A 369 7.05 -14.12 -0.49
CA LYS A 369 6.15 -15.22 -0.12
C LYS A 369 6.61 -15.91 1.16
N ASP A 370 5.70 -15.99 2.13
CA ASP A 370 5.94 -16.62 3.43
C ASP A 370 7.07 -15.96 4.23
N LYS A 371 7.51 -14.75 3.84
CA LYS A 371 8.50 -13.99 4.58
C LYS A 371 7.94 -13.61 5.94
N GLU A 372 8.67 -13.96 7.00
CA GLU A 372 8.38 -13.51 8.35
C GLU A 372 8.63 -12.01 8.47
N ILE A 373 7.65 -11.31 9.03
CA ILE A 373 7.69 -9.86 9.26
C ILE A 373 7.44 -9.49 10.72
N ILE A 374 6.82 -10.38 11.51
CA ILE A 374 6.70 -10.22 12.96
C ILE A 374 6.95 -11.58 13.62
N TYR A 375 7.74 -11.58 14.69
CA TYR A 375 7.89 -12.73 15.58
C TYR A 375 7.60 -12.33 17.03
N VAL A 376 6.65 -13.01 17.66
CA VAL A 376 6.41 -12.89 19.10
C VAL A 376 7.16 -13.99 19.84
N ASN A 377 8.20 -13.60 20.57
CA ASN A 377 9.07 -14.50 21.30
C ASN A 377 8.50 -14.91 22.66
N ASP A 378 7.23 -15.33 22.69
CA ASP A 378 6.53 -15.74 23.91
C ASP A 378 5.43 -16.76 23.59
N VAL A 379 5.53 -17.95 24.18
CA VAL A 379 4.56 -19.05 23.99
C VAL A 379 3.22 -18.79 24.68
N ASN A 380 3.17 -17.86 25.63
CA ASN A 380 1.97 -17.46 26.37
C ASN A 380 1.26 -16.26 25.74
N SER A 381 1.83 -15.68 24.67
CA SER A 381 1.20 -14.60 23.90
C SER A 381 -0.21 -14.98 23.43
N ASN A 382 -1.14 -14.06 23.60
CA ASN A 382 -2.50 -14.16 23.08
C ASN A 382 -2.81 -13.06 22.06
N ALA A 383 -1.79 -12.30 21.64
CA ALA A 383 -1.93 -11.25 20.66
C ALA A 383 -2.43 -11.81 19.32
N THR A 384 -3.36 -11.09 18.71
CA THR A 384 -3.80 -11.38 17.34
C THR A 384 -3.29 -10.33 16.37
N PHE A 385 -2.86 -10.78 15.19
CA PHE A 385 -2.40 -9.92 14.11
C PHE A 385 -3.20 -10.24 12.85
N SER A 386 -3.82 -9.22 12.27
CA SER A 386 -4.59 -9.32 11.03
C SER A 386 -4.15 -8.27 10.02
N ALA A 387 -4.40 -8.48 8.74
CA ALA A 387 -4.05 -7.51 7.71
C ALA A 387 -4.81 -6.18 7.88
N ALA A 388 -4.08 -5.06 7.83
CA ALA A 388 -4.65 -3.72 7.66
C ALA A 388 -4.98 -3.43 6.19
N ASN A 389 -4.13 -3.92 5.27
CA ASN A 389 -4.21 -3.70 3.83
C ASN A 389 -3.62 -4.89 3.05
N LYS A 390 -3.81 -4.84 1.73
CA LYS A 390 -3.02 -5.60 0.74
C LYS A 390 -1.96 -4.67 0.16
N ALA A 391 -0.72 -5.12 0.05
CA ALA A 391 0.38 -4.39 -0.58
C ALA A 391 0.75 -5.05 -1.91
N ASP A 392 0.98 -4.22 -2.93
CA ASP A 392 1.46 -4.69 -4.23
C ASP A 392 2.98 -4.83 -4.17
N LEU A 393 3.49 -6.06 -4.22
CA LEU A 393 4.91 -6.36 -4.13
C LEU A 393 5.32 -7.29 -5.28
N GLY A 394 5.98 -6.75 -6.29
CA GLY A 394 6.30 -7.50 -7.51
C GLY A 394 5.05 -7.82 -8.34
N ALA A 395 4.92 -9.07 -8.78
CA ALA A 395 3.78 -9.50 -9.60
C ALA A 395 2.48 -9.72 -8.80
N TYR A 396 2.56 -9.86 -7.48
CA TYR A 396 1.44 -10.27 -6.62
C TYR A 396 1.12 -9.25 -5.53
N THR A 397 -0.10 -9.35 -5.03
CA THR A 397 -0.53 -8.68 -3.81
C THR A 397 -0.22 -9.56 -2.61
N TYR A 398 0.16 -8.94 -1.50
CA TYR A 398 0.49 -9.61 -0.24
C TYR A 398 -0.24 -8.98 0.93
N GLN A 399 -0.57 -9.77 1.93
CA GLN A 399 -1.15 -9.29 3.18
C GLN A 399 -0.57 -10.04 4.38
N ALA A 400 -0.67 -9.45 5.56
CA ALA A 400 -0.21 -10.09 6.79
C ALA A 400 -1.12 -11.26 7.20
N GLU A 401 -0.51 -12.41 7.49
CA GLU A 401 -1.18 -13.60 8.01
C GLU A 401 -0.45 -14.13 9.25
N GLN A 402 -1.15 -14.20 10.38
CA GLN A 402 -0.63 -14.81 11.59
C GLN A 402 -0.66 -16.35 11.51
N ARG A 403 0.50 -16.98 11.75
CA ARG A 403 0.71 -18.43 11.80
C ARG A 403 1.37 -18.79 13.13
N GLY A 404 0.55 -18.99 14.17
CA GLY A 404 1.04 -19.15 15.54
C GLY A 404 1.60 -17.83 16.07
N ASN A 405 2.86 -17.83 16.51
CA ASN A 405 3.55 -16.65 17.04
C ASN A 405 4.24 -15.80 15.96
N THR A 406 4.19 -16.24 14.71
CA THR A 406 4.80 -15.53 13.58
C THR A 406 3.71 -14.88 12.75
N VAL A 407 4.00 -13.71 12.17
CA VAL A 407 3.23 -13.11 11.09
C VAL A 407 4.06 -13.11 9.82
N VAL A 408 3.47 -13.57 8.72
CA VAL A 408 4.13 -13.64 7.42
C VAL A 408 3.39 -12.85 6.35
N LEU A 409 4.07 -12.57 5.24
CA LEU A 409 3.46 -12.09 4.01
C LEU A 409 2.82 -13.28 3.25
N GLN A 410 1.49 -13.33 3.29
CA GLN A 410 0.68 -14.26 2.50
C GLN A 410 0.49 -13.71 1.09
N GLN A 411 0.91 -14.49 0.08
CA GLN A 411 0.64 -14.21 -1.32
C GLN A 411 -0.85 -14.34 -1.63
N MET A 412 -1.40 -13.37 -2.35
CA MET A 412 -2.81 -13.32 -2.76
C MET A 412 -2.91 -13.40 -4.30
N GLU A 413 -3.65 -12.48 -4.93
CA GLU A 413 -3.84 -12.45 -6.39
C GLU A 413 -2.77 -11.62 -7.10
N LEU A 414 -2.65 -11.78 -8.42
CA LEU A 414 -1.82 -10.90 -9.26
C LEU A 414 -2.22 -9.44 -9.07
N THR A 415 -1.22 -8.57 -9.09
CA THR A 415 -1.46 -7.13 -9.15
C THR A 415 -2.14 -6.77 -10.48
N ASP A 416 -2.91 -5.69 -10.49
CA ASP A 416 -3.68 -5.28 -11.67
C ASP A 416 -2.75 -5.03 -12.88
N TYR A 417 -1.58 -4.42 -12.65
CA TYR A 417 -0.58 -4.20 -13.69
C TYR A 417 0.10 -5.48 -14.18
N ALA A 418 0.36 -6.46 -13.30
CA ALA A 418 0.92 -7.75 -13.73
C ALA A 418 -0.10 -8.57 -14.52
N ASN A 419 -1.36 -8.59 -14.07
CA ASN A 419 -2.46 -9.25 -14.77
C ASN A 419 -2.63 -8.69 -16.19
N MET A 420 -2.68 -7.36 -16.33
CA MET A 420 -2.76 -6.71 -17.64
C MET A 420 -1.54 -7.02 -18.51
N ALA A 421 -0.32 -6.92 -17.96
CA ALA A 421 0.90 -7.23 -18.68
C ALA A 421 0.90 -8.66 -19.25
N LEU A 422 0.50 -9.63 -18.44
CA LEU A 422 0.46 -11.05 -18.80
C LEU A 422 -0.67 -11.37 -19.80
N SER A 423 -1.75 -10.58 -19.82
CA SER A 423 -2.91 -10.78 -20.69
C SER A 423 -2.74 -10.23 -22.11
N ILE A 424 -1.82 -9.28 -22.32
CA ILE A 424 -1.60 -8.61 -23.62
C ILE A 424 -1.45 -9.60 -24.80
N PRO A 425 -0.62 -10.66 -24.72
CA PRO A 425 -0.42 -11.55 -25.86
C PRO A 425 -1.67 -12.36 -26.25
N SER A 426 -2.44 -12.83 -25.27
CA SER A 426 -3.72 -13.50 -25.53
C SER A 426 -4.76 -12.53 -26.13
N ALA A 427 -4.82 -11.30 -25.59
CA ALA A 427 -5.66 -10.23 -26.13
C ALA A 427 -5.29 -9.86 -27.59
N ASN A 428 -4.01 -9.78 -27.94
CA ASN A 428 -3.55 -9.58 -29.33
C ASN A 428 -4.00 -10.73 -30.24
N THR A 429 -3.95 -11.96 -29.74
CA THR A 429 -4.41 -13.15 -30.46
C THR A 429 -5.91 -13.09 -30.78
N ASN A 430 -6.73 -12.52 -29.88
CA ASN A 430 -8.17 -12.31 -30.14
C ASN A 430 -8.44 -11.31 -31.25
N ILE A 431 -7.68 -10.21 -31.32
CA ILE A 431 -7.74 -9.26 -32.43
C ILE A 431 -7.42 -9.97 -33.74
N TRP A 432 -6.33 -10.73 -33.78
CA TRP A 432 -5.93 -11.49 -34.98
C TRP A 432 -6.96 -12.54 -35.38
N ASN A 433 -7.60 -13.22 -34.42
CA ASN A 433 -8.65 -14.18 -34.68
C ASN A 433 -9.86 -13.54 -35.39
N LEU A 434 -10.28 -12.33 -35.00
CA LEU A 434 -11.35 -11.59 -35.70
C LEU A 434 -10.94 -11.22 -37.14
N GLU A 435 -9.68 -10.85 -37.34
CA GLU A 435 -9.14 -10.55 -38.66
C GLU A 435 -9.08 -11.78 -39.56
N GLN A 436 -8.63 -12.92 -39.01
CA GLN A 436 -8.58 -14.20 -39.70
C GLN A 436 -9.99 -14.71 -40.04
N ASP A 437 -10.95 -14.59 -39.13
CA ASP A 437 -12.36 -14.91 -39.37
C ASP A 437 -12.97 -14.00 -40.46
N THR A 438 -12.57 -12.73 -40.52
CA THR A 438 -13.00 -11.78 -41.56
C THR A 438 -12.55 -12.23 -42.95
N VAL A 439 -11.28 -12.64 -43.10
CA VAL A 439 -10.75 -13.22 -44.34
C VAL A 439 -11.46 -14.54 -44.67
N GLY A 440 -11.68 -15.40 -43.66
CA GLY A 440 -12.39 -16.66 -43.81
C GLY A 440 -13.84 -16.50 -44.31
N THR A 441 -14.57 -15.52 -43.78
CA THR A 441 -15.91 -15.15 -44.22
C THR A 441 -15.88 -14.63 -45.66
N ARG A 442 -14.92 -13.77 -46.04
CA ARG A 442 -14.76 -13.29 -47.43
C ARG A 442 -14.57 -14.45 -48.42
N LEU A 443 -13.76 -15.44 -48.07
CA LEU A 443 -13.51 -16.63 -48.89
C LEU A 443 -14.75 -17.55 -48.94
N THR A 444 -15.45 -17.74 -47.82
CA THR A 444 -16.68 -18.55 -47.79
C THR A 444 -17.79 -17.90 -48.64
N ASN A 445 -17.99 -16.59 -48.53
CA ASN A 445 -18.96 -15.84 -49.33
C ASN A 445 -18.63 -15.84 -50.83
N SER A 446 -17.37 -16.04 -51.21
CA SER A 446 -16.97 -16.18 -52.61
C SER A 446 -17.44 -17.49 -53.25
N ARG A 447 -17.67 -18.54 -52.45
CA ARG A 447 -18.12 -19.86 -52.89
C ARG A 447 -19.65 -19.96 -53.01
N HIS A 448 -20.39 -19.30 -52.12
CA HIS A 448 -21.82 -19.53 -51.91
C HIS A 448 -22.76 -18.36 -52.30
N GLY A 449 -22.33 -17.51 -53.25
CA GLY A 449 -23.12 -16.40 -53.79
C GLY A 449 -23.35 -16.46 -55.31
N LEU A 450 -23.81 -15.35 -55.90
CA LEU A 450 -23.76 -15.14 -57.35
C LEU A 450 -22.29 -15.10 -57.84
N ALA A 451 -22.07 -15.17 -59.15
CA ALA A 451 -20.73 -15.33 -59.72
C ALA A 451 -19.69 -14.30 -59.17
N ASP A 452 -18.69 -14.80 -58.45
CA ASP A 452 -17.53 -14.03 -57.96
C ASP A 452 -16.34 -14.23 -58.93
N ASN A 453 -15.81 -13.13 -59.48
CA ASN A 453 -14.63 -13.11 -60.35
C ASN A 453 -13.41 -12.41 -59.73
N GLY A 454 -13.46 -12.17 -58.41
CA GLY A 454 -12.58 -11.24 -57.74
C GLY A 454 -13.24 -9.87 -57.53
N GLY A 455 -12.64 -9.06 -56.68
CA GLY A 455 -13.18 -7.76 -56.30
C GLY A 455 -12.31 -6.97 -55.36
N ALA A 456 -12.77 -5.75 -55.06
CA ALA A 456 -12.35 -5.00 -53.89
C ALA A 456 -13.45 -5.11 -52.82
N TRP A 457 -13.05 -5.27 -51.57
CA TRP A 457 -13.98 -5.41 -50.44
C TRP A 457 -13.47 -4.62 -49.24
N VAL A 458 -14.43 -4.21 -48.40
CA VAL A 458 -14.19 -3.54 -47.12
C VAL A 458 -15.10 -4.22 -46.10
N SER A 459 -14.57 -4.51 -44.93
CA SER A 459 -15.28 -5.18 -43.85
C SER A 459 -14.98 -4.49 -42.53
N TYR A 460 -16.02 -4.19 -41.77
CA TYR A 460 -15.93 -3.89 -40.36
C TYR A 460 -16.01 -5.21 -39.59
N PHE A 461 -15.20 -5.35 -38.55
CA PHE A 461 -15.27 -6.43 -37.59
C PHE A 461 -15.21 -5.89 -36.18
N GLY A 462 -15.80 -6.61 -35.24
CA GLY A 462 -15.64 -6.33 -33.81
C GLY A 462 -16.18 -7.46 -32.97
N GLY A 463 -15.87 -7.42 -31.69
CA GLY A 463 -16.33 -8.40 -30.73
C GLY A 463 -15.91 -8.05 -29.32
N ASN A 464 -16.50 -8.76 -28.36
CA ASN A 464 -16.12 -8.73 -26.97
C ASN A 464 -15.62 -10.12 -26.56
N PHE A 465 -14.57 -10.14 -25.76
CA PHE A 465 -13.94 -11.35 -25.24
C PHE A 465 -13.79 -11.25 -23.73
N ASN A 466 -13.96 -12.39 -23.06
CA ASN A 466 -13.63 -12.58 -21.66
C ASN A 466 -12.59 -13.70 -21.57
N GLY A 467 -11.40 -13.38 -21.04
CA GLY A 467 -10.34 -14.35 -20.85
C GLY A 467 -10.12 -14.64 -19.36
N ASP A 468 -10.21 -15.89 -18.94
CA ASP A 468 -9.94 -16.37 -17.59
C ASP A 468 -9.32 -17.77 -17.65
N ASN A 469 -8.04 -17.89 -17.27
CA ASN A 469 -7.33 -19.17 -17.16
C ASN A 469 -7.09 -19.60 -15.68
N GLY A 470 -7.73 -18.91 -14.73
CA GLY A 470 -7.51 -19.08 -13.28
C GLY A 470 -6.29 -18.36 -12.70
N THR A 471 -5.40 -17.82 -13.55
CA THR A 471 -4.26 -16.97 -13.16
C THR A 471 -4.45 -15.54 -13.65
N ILE A 472 -4.68 -15.35 -14.95
CA ILE A 472 -5.02 -14.06 -15.58
C ILE A 472 -6.52 -13.93 -15.78
N ASN A 473 -7.02 -12.69 -15.78
CA ASN A 473 -8.42 -12.37 -16.05
C ASN A 473 -8.54 -11.01 -16.78
N TYR A 474 -9.31 -10.94 -17.86
CA TYR A 474 -9.55 -9.67 -18.57
C TYR A 474 -10.86 -9.66 -19.37
N ASP A 475 -11.44 -8.48 -19.50
CA ASP A 475 -12.51 -8.17 -20.47
C ASP A 475 -11.91 -7.32 -21.60
N GLN A 476 -12.18 -7.68 -22.85
CA GLN A 476 -11.61 -7.03 -24.03
C GLN A 476 -12.69 -6.70 -25.07
N ASP A 477 -12.79 -5.43 -25.43
CA ASP A 477 -13.58 -4.97 -26.58
C ASP A 477 -12.66 -4.69 -27.77
N VAL A 478 -13.06 -5.15 -28.96
CA VAL A 478 -12.29 -4.95 -30.19
C VAL A 478 -13.18 -4.41 -31.30
N ASN A 479 -12.66 -3.43 -32.04
CA ASN A 479 -13.25 -2.96 -33.29
C ASN A 479 -12.20 -2.69 -34.35
N GLY A 480 -12.48 -3.07 -35.59
CA GLY A 480 -11.53 -2.88 -36.69
C GLY A 480 -12.18 -2.81 -38.06
N ILE A 481 -11.36 -2.40 -39.02
CA ILE A 481 -11.70 -2.35 -40.44
C ILE A 481 -10.62 -3.09 -41.21
N MET A 482 -11.06 -3.94 -42.12
CA MET A 482 -10.21 -4.63 -43.08
C MET A 482 -10.60 -4.25 -44.50
N VAL A 483 -9.59 -3.99 -45.34
CA VAL A 483 -9.75 -3.71 -46.77
C VAL A 483 -8.96 -4.73 -47.57
N GLY A 484 -9.54 -5.24 -48.64
CA GLY A 484 -8.87 -6.26 -49.44
C GLY A 484 -9.20 -6.19 -50.93
N VAL A 485 -8.33 -6.84 -51.69
CA VAL A 485 -8.46 -7.00 -53.14
C VAL A 485 -8.06 -8.40 -53.54
N ASP A 486 -8.87 -9.07 -54.35
CA ASP A 486 -8.62 -10.42 -54.81
C ASP A 486 -9.05 -10.64 -56.25
N THR A 487 -8.37 -11.53 -56.96
CA THR A 487 -8.70 -11.89 -58.34
C THR A 487 -8.94 -13.37 -58.51
N LYS A 488 -9.82 -13.72 -59.46
CA LYS A 488 -10.09 -15.10 -59.81
C LYS A 488 -9.27 -15.54 -61.02
N ILE A 489 -8.66 -16.72 -60.89
CA ILE A 489 -7.82 -17.33 -61.91
C ILE A 489 -8.27 -18.77 -62.12
N ASP A 490 -8.54 -19.15 -63.38
CA ASP A 490 -8.82 -20.54 -63.73
C ASP A 490 -7.50 -21.28 -64.03
N GLY A 491 -7.25 -22.41 -63.37
CA GLY A 491 -6.01 -23.18 -63.56
C GLY A 491 -5.97 -24.49 -62.79
N ASN A 492 -5.24 -25.49 -63.32
CA ASN A 492 -5.04 -26.80 -62.67
C ASN A 492 -6.34 -27.48 -62.19
N ASN A 493 -7.41 -27.45 -63.01
CA ASN A 493 -8.71 -28.05 -62.69
C ASN A 493 -9.41 -27.45 -61.45
N ALA A 494 -9.01 -26.25 -61.03
CA ALA A 494 -9.62 -25.49 -59.94
C ALA A 494 -9.87 -24.03 -60.33
N LYS A 495 -10.81 -23.41 -59.63
CA LYS A 495 -11.04 -21.97 -59.62
C LYS A 495 -10.31 -21.38 -58.44
N TRP A 496 -9.31 -20.56 -58.70
CA TRP A 496 -8.48 -19.93 -57.68
C TRP A 496 -8.96 -18.52 -57.41
N ILE A 497 -8.98 -18.11 -56.15
CA ILE A 497 -9.03 -16.71 -55.73
C ILE A 497 -7.70 -16.43 -55.05
N VAL A 498 -7.01 -15.37 -55.47
CA VAL A 498 -5.75 -14.92 -54.85
C VAL A 498 -5.86 -13.44 -54.55
N GLY A 499 -5.54 -13.04 -53.33
CA GLY A 499 -5.68 -11.66 -52.90
C GLY A 499 -4.77 -11.27 -51.75
N ALA A 500 -4.88 -9.99 -51.41
CA ALA A 500 -4.23 -9.40 -50.26
C ALA A 500 -5.22 -8.49 -49.52
N ALA A 501 -5.03 -8.35 -48.22
CA ALA A 501 -5.82 -7.46 -47.38
C ALA A 501 -4.93 -6.74 -46.35
N ALA A 502 -5.42 -5.63 -45.83
CA ALA A 502 -4.84 -4.92 -44.71
C ALA A 502 -5.94 -4.65 -43.66
N GLY A 503 -5.64 -4.96 -42.40
CA GLY A 503 -6.50 -4.78 -41.24
C GLY A 503 -5.94 -3.71 -40.31
N PHE A 504 -6.85 -2.93 -39.72
CA PHE A 504 -6.55 -1.98 -38.66
C PHE A 504 -7.58 -2.20 -37.56
N ALA A 505 -7.13 -2.48 -36.34
CA ALA A 505 -7.99 -2.69 -35.19
C ALA A 505 -7.55 -1.87 -34.00
N LYS A 506 -8.52 -1.47 -33.20
CA LYS A 506 -8.34 -0.97 -31.84
C LYS A 506 -8.96 -1.96 -30.88
N GLY A 507 -8.27 -2.22 -29.77
CA GLY A 507 -8.78 -3.01 -28.67
C GLY A 507 -8.64 -2.25 -27.36
N ASP A 508 -9.58 -2.44 -26.45
CA ASP A 508 -9.54 -1.89 -25.10
C ASP A 508 -9.69 -3.07 -24.13
N MET A 509 -8.68 -3.35 -23.31
CA MET A 509 -8.67 -4.41 -22.30
C MET A 509 -8.76 -3.80 -20.90
N ASN A 510 -9.54 -4.40 -20.00
CA ASN A 510 -9.64 -3.94 -18.62
C ASN A 510 -9.86 -5.08 -17.61
N ASP A 511 -9.33 -4.89 -16.40
CA ASP A 511 -9.71 -5.63 -15.18
C ASP A 511 -9.37 -4.78 -13.96
N ARG A 512 -10.31 -4.67 -13.01
CA ARG A 512 -10.17 -3.84 -11.80
C ARG A 512 -9.68 -2.41 -12.11
N SER A 513 -8.48 -2.02 -11.67
CA SER A 513 -7.88 -0.72 -12.00
C SER A 513 -6.98 -0.75 -13.25
N GLY A 514 -6.65 -1.94 -13.76
CA GLY A 514 -5.79 -2.15 -14.90
C GLY A 514 -6.52 -1.96 -16.23
N GLN A 515 -5.85 -1.32 -17.18
CA GLN A 515 -6.33 -1.04 -18.53
C GLN A 515 -5.19 -1.20 -19.53
N VAL A 516 -5.51 -1.66 -20.74
CA VAL A 516 -4.58 -1.64 -21.88
C VAL A 516 -5.30 -1.17 -23.14
N ASP A 517 -4.76 -0.12 -23.74
CA ASP A 517 -5.16 0.35 -25.06
C ASP A 517 -4.32 -0.36 -26.12
N GLN A 518 -4.96 -0.97 -27.12
CA GLN A 518 -4.31 -1.80 -28.13
C GLN A 518 -4.55 -1.25 -29.53
N ASP A 519 -3.48 -1.13 -30.32
CA ASP A 519 -3.52 -0.78 -31.74
C ASP A 519 -2.87 -1.90 -32.58
N SER A 520 -3.61 -2.43 -33.56
CA SER A 520 -3.12 -3.47 -34.48
C SER A 520 -3.09 -3.01 -35.93
N GLN A 521 -2.02 -3.38 -36.63
CA GLN A 521 -1.85 -3.21 -38.07
C GLN A 521 -1.45 -4.54 -38.68
N THR A 522 -2.32 -5.13 -39.50
CA THR A 522 -2.09 -6.45 -40.08
C THR A 522 -2.11 -6.42 -41.60
N ALA A 523 -1.20 -7.17 -42.22
CA ALA A 523 -1.21 -7.45 -43.66
C ALA A 523 -1.45 -8.93 -43.91
N TYR A 524 -2.38 -9.25 -44.81
CA TYR A 524 -2.72 -10.61 -45.23
C TYR A 524 -2.41 -10.86 -46.70
N ILE A 525 -1.97 -12.07 -47.00
CA ILE A 525 -2.03 -12.67 -48.33
C ILE A 525 -2.87 -13.94 -48.21
N TYR A 526 -3.81 -14.13 -49.12
CA TYR A 526 -4.72 -15.27 -49.06
C TYR A 526 -4.99 -15.88 -50.42
N SER A 527 -5.34 -17.16 -50.41
CA SER A 527 -5.68 -17.94 -51.58
C SER A 527 -6.81 -18.92 -51.26
N SER A 528 -7.73 -19.14 -52.20
CA SER A 528 -8.76 -20.18 -52.12
C SER A 528 -8.81 -20.95 -53.43
N ALA A 529 -8.76 -22.28 -53.36
CA ALA A 529 -8.85 -23.18 -54.51
C ALA A 529 -10.14 -23.99 -54.40
N HIS A 530 -11.04 -23.84 -55.36
CA HIS A 530 -12.27 -24.63 -55.44
C HIS A 530 -12.23 -25.56 -56.66
N PHE A 531 -12.22 -26.86 -56.41
CA PHE A 531 -12.03 -27.91 -57.40
C PHE A 531 -13.35 -28.34 -58.05
N ALA A 532 -13.27 -28.92 -59.24
CA ALA A 532 -14.46 -29.39 -59.98
C ALA A 532 -15.26 -30.50 -59.24
N ASN A 533 -14.64 -31.19 -58.27
CA ASN A 533 -15.29 -32.18 -57.42
C ASN A 533 -15.91 -31.57 -56.14
N ASN A 534 -16.05 -30.25 -56.05
CA ASN A 534 -16.57 -29.50 -54.90
C ASN A 534 -15.72 -29.56 -53.61
N VAL A 535 -14.48 -30.06 -53.70
CA VAL A 535 -13.50 -29.86 -52.63
C VAL A 535 -13.00 -28.43 -52.69
N PHE A 536 -12.76 -27.80 -51.55
CA PHE A 536 -12.04 -26.54 -51.48
C PHE A 536 -10.89 -26.57 -50.47
N VAL A 537 -9.91 -25.71 -50.71
CA VAL A 537 -8.80 -25.44 -49.80
C VAL A 537 -8.56 -23.93 -49.78
N ASP A 538 -8.67 -23.33 -48.59
CA ASP A 538 -8.37 -21.95 -48.30
C ASP A 538 -7.04 -21.88 -47.53
N GLY A 539 -6.26 -20.86 -47.81
CA GLY A 539 -5.02 -20.56 -47.10
C GLY A 539 -4.82 -19.06 -46.93
N SER A 540 -4.31 -18.66 -45.78
CA SER A 540 -3.89 -17.29 -45.47
C SER A 540 -2.54 -17.28 -44.77
N LEU A 541 -1.79 -16.21 -44.99
CA LEU A 541 -0.59 -15.85 -44.27
C LEU A 541 -0.72 -14.37 -43.88
N SER A 542 -0.31 -14.04 -42.67
CA SER A 542 -0.41 -12.69 -42.12
C SER A 542 0.83 -12.29 -41.35
N TYR A 543 1.08 -10.99 -41.34
CA TYR A 543 2.02 -10.33 -40.45
C TYR A 543 1.28 -9.20 -39.75
N SER A 544 1.32 -9.19 -38.42
CA SER A 544 0.66 -8.23 -37.55
C SER A 544 1.69 -7.49 -36.71
N HIS A 545 1.47 -6.20 -36.53
CA HIS A 545 2.21 -5.37 -35.59
C HIS A 545 1.24 -4.79 -34.57
N PHE A 546 1.49 -5.07 -33.29
CA PHE A 546 0.68 -4.64 -32.15
C PHE A 546 1.43 -3.60 -31.33
N ASN A 547 0.75 -2.54 -30.94
CA ASN A 547 1.19 -1.59 -29.92
C ASN A 547 0.21 -1.65 -28.76
N ASN A 548 0.72 -1.72 -27.53
CA ASN A 548 -0.06 -1.88 -26.33
C ASN A 548 0.43 -0.87 -25.29
N ASP A 549 -0.48 -0.03 -24.80
CA ASP A 549 -0.22 0.95 -23.76
C ASP A 549 -0.99 0.55 -22.49
N LEU A 550 -0.26 0.16 -21.45
CA LEU A 550 -0.78 -0.33 -20.17
C LEU A 550 -0.84 0.79 -19.15
N SER A 551 -1.92 0.83 -18.36
CA SER A 551 -1.99 1.62 -17.14
C SER A 551 -2.73 0.91 -16.01
N ALA A 552 -2.38 1.22 -14.76
CA ALA A 552 -3.03 0.69 -13.57
C ALA A 552 -2.82 1.60 -12.35
N THR A 553 -3.47 1.27 -11.23
CA THR A 553 -3.25 1.94 -9.94
C THR A 553 -2.81 0.92 -8.89
N MET A 554 -1.74 1.23 -8.15
CA MET A 554 -1.26 0.37 -7.07
C MET A 554 -2.15 0.47 -5.82
N SER A 555 -2.01 -0.47 -4.89
CA SER A 555 -2.77 -0.49 -3.63
C SER A 555 -2.58 0.75 -2.75
N ASN A 556 -1.46 1.47 -2.89
CA ASN A 556 -1.20 2.75 -2.21
C ASN A 556 -1.68 3.98 -2.99
N GLY A 557 -2.35 3.80 -4.14
CA GLY A 557 -2.87 4.87 -4.99
C GLY A 557 -1.87 5.41 -6.03
N THR A 558 -0.66 4.87 -6.11
CA THR A 558 0.34 5.28 -7.11
C THR A 558 -0.06 4.81 -8.51
N TYR A 559 0.05 5.69 -9.51
CA TYR A 559 -0.21 5.35 -10.90
C TYR A 559 0.95 4.57 -11.52
N VAL A 560 0.63 3.57 -12.35
CA VAL A 560 1.59 2.75 -13.09
C VAL A 560 1.27 2.81 -14.57
N ASP A 561 2.31 2.88 -15.39
CA ASP A 561 2.23 2.86 -16.84
C ASP A 561 3.37 2.04 -17.46
N GLY A 562 3.16 1.61 -18.69
CA GLY A 562 4.20 1.06 -19.54
C GLY A 562 3.67 0.79 -20.93
N SER A 563 4.56 0.64 -21.90
CA SER A 563 4.17 0.32 -23.28
C SER A 563 5.04 -0.79 -23.83
N THR A 564 4.43 -1.61 -24.69
CA THR A 564 5.10 -2.71 -25.37
C THR A 564 4.57 -2.86 -26.78
N ASN A 565 5.43 -3.33 -27.67
CA ASN A 565 5.09 -3.67 -29.03
C ASN A 565 5.40 -5.14 -29.29
N SER A 566 4.69 -5.72 -30.25
CA SER A 566 4.89 -7.11 -30.62
C SER A 566 4.65 -7.31 -32.10
N ASP A 567 5.50 -8.12 -32.71
CA ASP A 567 5.36 -8.56 -34.08
C ASP A 567 4.87 -10.01 -34.08
N ALA A 568 3.92 -10.32 -34.96
CA ALA A 568 3.38 -11.67 -35.04
C ALA A 568 3.24 -12.17 -36.48
N TRP A 569 3.51 -13.46 -36.67
CA TRP A 569 3.26 -14.17 -37.92
C TRP A 569 2.12 -15.14 -37.71
N GLY A 570 1.06 -14.99 -38.51
CA GLY A 570 -0.11 -15.84 -38.44
C GLY A 570 -0.33 -16.61 -39.74
N PHE A 571 -0.90 -17.80 -39.65
CA PHE A 571 -1.34 -18.56 -40.81
C PHE A 571 -2.73 -19.18 -40.57
N GLY A 572 -3.45 -19.45 -41.64
CA GLY A 572 -4.72 -20.17 -41.59
C GLY A 572 -4.87 -21.13 -42.76
N LEU A 573 -5.42 -22.31 -42.50
CA LEU A 573 -5.72 -23.32 -43.50
C LEU A 573 -7.13 -23.87 -43.21
N LYS A 574 -8.02 -23.84 -44.20
CA LYS A 574 -9.37 -24.42 -44.10
C LYS A 574 -9.62 -25.31 -45.31
N ALA A 575 -10.03 -26.55 -45.10
CA ALA A 575 -10.36 -27.47 -46.17
C ALA A 575 -11.71 -28.12 -45.91
N GLY A 576 -12.48 -28.32 -46.96
CA GLY A 576 -13.82 -28.88 -46.82
C GLY A 576 -14.42 -29.33 -48.15
N TYR A 577 -15.70 -29.66 -48.08
CA TYR A 577 -16.45 -30.18 -49.22
C TYR A 577 -17.81 -29.50 -49.32
N ASP A 578 -18.09 -28.86 -50.45
CA ASP A 578 -19.36 -28.18 -50.70
C ASP A 578 -20.42 -29.18 -51.19
N PHE A 579 -21.24 -29.68 -50.28
CA PHE A 579 -22.36 -30.56 -50.61
C PHE A 579 -23.56 -29.74 -51.05
N LYS A 580 -23.91 -29.82 -52.34
CA LYS A 580 -25.07 -29.12 -52.91
C LYS A 580 -26.38 -29.85 -52.61
N LEU A 581 -27.34 -29.15 -52.01
CA LEU A 581 -28.71 -29.59 -51.75
C LEU A 581 -29.65 -28.97 -52.79
N GLY A 582 -29.78 -29.65 -53.94
CA GLY A 582 -30.50 -29.11 -55.09
C GLY A 582 -29.76 -27.92 -55.72
N ASP A 583 -30.51 -26.98 -56.29
CA ASP A 583 -29.94 -25.84 -57.03
C ASP A 583 -29.62 -24.61 -56.15
N ALA A 584 -30.14 -24.57 -54.92
CA ALA A 584 -30.12 -23.38 -54.06
C ALA A 584 -29.55 -23.60 -52.65
N GLY A 585 -29.56 -24.83 -52.12
CA GLY A 585 -29.05 -25.13 -50.78
C GLY A 585 -27.62 -25.68 -50.80
N TYR A 586 -26.88 -25.47 -49.73
CA TYR A 586 -25.58 -26.11 -49.52
C TYR A 586 -25.36 -26.50 -48.05
N VAL A 587 -24.54 -27.53 -47.85
CA VAL A 587 -23.96 -27.91 -46.56
C VAL A 587 -22.48 -28.17 -46.78
N THR A 588 -21.64 -27.53 -45.99
CA THR A 588 -20.19 -27.53 -46.15
C THR A 588 -19.54 -27.97 -44.85
N PRO A 589 -19.31 -29.28 -44.65
CA PRO A 589 -18.40 -29.74 -43.61
C PRO A 589 -16.96 -29.31 -43.94
N TYR A 590 -16.23 -28.88 -42.92
CA TYR A 590 -14.83 -28.47 -43.04
C TYR A 590 -14.03 -28.79 -41.79
N GLY A 591 -12.72 -28.76 -41.95
CA GLY A 591 -11.77 -28.60 -40.86
C GLY A 591 -10.81 -27.45 -41.16
N SER A 592 -10.39 -26.76 -40.12
CA SER A 592 -9.40 -25.70 -40.20
C SER A 592 -8.38 -25.76 -39.07
N VAL A 593 -7.20 -25.26 -39.39
CA VAL A 593 -6.13 -24.99 -38.44
C VAL A 593 -5.61 -23.59 -38.70
N SER A 594 -5.44 -22.82 -37.63
CA SER A 594 -4.84 -21.50 -37.68
C SER A 594 -3.87 -21.36 -36.52
N GLY A 595 -2.81 -20.59 -36.71
CA GLY A 595 -1.89 -20.32 -35.62
C GLY A 595 -1.26 -18.95 -35.76
N LEU A 596 -0.94 -18.36 -34.60
CA LEU A 596 -0.27 -17.09 -34.45
C LEU A 596 0.98 -17.30 -33.60
N PHE A 597 2.11 -16.81 -34.10
CA PHE A 597 3.39 -16.84 -33.42
C PHE A 597 3.82 -15.40 -33.19
N GLN A 598 3.74 -14.95 -31.94
CA GLN A 598 4.06 -13.60 -31.52
C GLN A 598 5.44 -13.56 -30.87
N SER A 599 6.29 -12.62 -31.31
CA SER A 599 7.51 -12.24 -30.61
C SER A 599 7.29 -10.90 -29.91
N GLY A 600 7.42 -10.86 -28.59
CA GLY A 600 7.42 -9.63 -27.81
C GLY A 600 8.81 -9.31 -27.26
N ASP A 601 9.05 -8.02 -27.01
CA ASP A 601 10.26 -7.50 -26.39
C ASP A 601 10.15 -7.51 -24.85
N ASP A 602 11.31 -7.50 -24.18
CA ASP A 602 11.39 -7.27 -22.74
C ASP A 602 11.08 -5.80 -22.43
N TYR A 603 10.25 -5.53 -21.43
CA TYR A 603 9.89 -4.17 -21.05
C TYR A 603 9.78 -3.98 -19.54
N GLN A 604 9.83 -2.72 -19.11
CA GLN A 604 9.77 -2.34 -17.70
C GLN A 604 8.67 -1.30 -17.50
N LEU A 605 7.81 -1.52 -16.51
CA LEU A 605 6.78 -0.58 -16.09
C LEU A 605 7.36 0.55 -15.23
N SER A 606 6.64 1.66 -15.09
CA SER A 606 7.07 2.83 -14.30
C SER A 606 7.22 2.54 -12.80
N ASN A 607 6.64 1.44 -12.29
CA ASN A 607 6.82 0.94 -10.92
C ASN A 607 8.00 -0.06 -10.75
N ASN A 608 8.87 -0.19 -11.76
CA ASN A 608 10.03 -1.09 -11.81
C ASN A 608 9.72 -2.59 -11.97
N MET A 609 8.49 -2.99 -12.28
CA MET A 609 8.20 -4.36 -12.70
C MET A 609 8.83 -4.63 -14.06
N LYS A 610 9.57 -5.73 -14.17
CA LYS A 610 10.17 -6.21 -15.42
C LYS A 610 9.37 -7.39 -15.95
N VAL A 611 9.08 -7.33 -17.23
CA VAL A 611 8.34 -8.35 -17.96
C VAL A 611 9.23 -8.83 -19.08
N ASP A 612 9.71 -10.05 -18.97
CA ASP A 612 10.63 -10.68 -19.89
C ASP A 612 9.93 -11.81 -20.66
N GLY A 613 10.35 -12.07 -21.90
CA GLY A 613 9.96 -13.27 -22.62
C GLY A 613 8.50 -13.33 -23.09
N GLN A 614 7.95 -12.23 -23.62
CA GLN A 614 6.57 -12.12 -24.14
C GLN A 614 6.30 -12.90 -25.46
N SER A 615 7.00 -14.00 -25.72
CA SER A 615 6.67 -14.84 -26.88
C SER A 615 5.35 -15.59 -26.61
N TYR A 616 4.42 -15.55 -27.56
CA TYR A 616 3.13 -16.20 -27.41
C TYR A 616 2.77 -16.96 -28.67
N ASP A 617 2.70 -18.28 -28.53
CA ASP A 617 2.36 -19.19 -29.61
C ASP A 617 0.95 -19.75 -29.37
N SER A 618 0.05 -19.54 -30.33
CA SER A 618 -1.33 -20.02 -30.26
C SER A 618 -1.66 -20.87 -31.48
N MET A 619 -2.26 -22.03 -31.26
CA MET A 619 -2.80 -22.90 -32.30
C MET A 619 -4.29 -23.18 -32.06
N ARG A 620 -5.12 -22.82 -33.04
CA ARG A 620 -6.56 -23.07 -33.05
C ARG A 620 -6.90 -24.16 -34.05
N TYR A 621 -7.66 -25.15 -33.60
CA TYR A 621 -8.20 -26.23 -34.41
C TYR A 621 -9.72 -26.13 -34.44
N GLU A 622 -10.32 -26.17 -35.62
CA GLU A 622 -11.76 -26.04 -35.78
C GLU A 622 -12.31 -27.14 -36.70
N LEU A 623 -13.39 -27.79 -36.26
CA LEU A 623 -14.16 -28.75 -37.05
C LEU A 623 -15.60 -28.30 -37.09
N GLY A 624 -16.10 -27.99 -38.28
CA GLY A 624 -17.39 -27.33 -38.40
C GLY A 624 -18.20 -27.70 -39.64
N VAL A 625 -19.42 -27.18 -39.65
CA VAL A 625 -20.35 -27.30 -40.77
C VAL A 625 -21.00 -25.93 -41.00
N ASP A 626 -20.89 -25.45 -42.23
CA ASP A 626 -21.61 -24.27 -42.71
C ASP A 626 -22.83 -24.74 -43.52
N ALA A 627 -24.01 -24.17 -43.30
CA ALA A 627 -25.22 -24.50 -44.05
C ALA A 627 -25.96 -23.24 -44.48
N GLY A 628 -26.37 -23.17 -45.74
CA GLY A 628 -27.06 -21.99 -46.26
C GLY A 628 -28.00 -22.29 -47.41
N TYR A 629 -28.83 -21.29 -47.74
CA TYR A 629 -29.82 -21.39 -48.81
C TYR A 629 -29.92 -20.08 -49.58
N THR A 630 -29.69 -20.12 -50.89
CA THR A 630 -29.72 -18.94 -51.75
C THR A 630 -31.12 -18.71 -52.34
N PHE A 631 -31.75 -17.59 -51.97
CA PHE A 631 -32.99 -17.10 -52.55
C PHE A 631 -32.68 -16.14 -53.70
N THR A 632 -32.86 -16.60 -54.94
CA THR A 632 -32.69 -15.77 -56.15
C THR A 632 -34.00 -15.05 -56.49
N TYR A 633 -34.00 -13.71 -56.49
CA TYR A 633 -35.18 -12.89 -56.81
C TYR A 633 -35.20 -12.43 -58.27
N SER A 634 -34.02 -12.21 -58.87
CA SER A 634 -33.81 -11.87 -60.28
C SER A 634 -32.43 -12.36 -60.74
N GLU A 635 -32.04 -12.17 -62.01
CA GLU A 635 -30.71 -12.57 -62.51
C GLU A 635 -29.55 -11.97 -61.70
N ASP A 636 -29.74 -10.77 -61.15
CA ASP A 636 -28.68 -9.99 -60.46
C ASP A 636 -28.93 -9.81 -58.95
N GLN A 637 -29.99 -10.40 -58.39
CA GLN A 637 -30.36 -10.23 -56.98
C GLN A 637 -30.60 -11.56 -56.28
N ALA A 638 -29.85 -11.78 -55.19
CA ALA A 638 -29.98 -12.97 -54.35
C ALA A 638 -29.71 -12.66 -52.87
N LEU A 639 -30.38 -13.38 -51.98
CA LEU A 639 -30.13 -13.40 -50.54
C LEU A 639 -29.76 -14.82 -50.11
N THR A 640 -28.61 -14.98 -49.46
CA THR A 640 -28.14 -16.25 -48.89
C THR A 640 -28.00 -16.12 -47.37
N PRO A 641 -29.02 -16.46 -46.57
CA PRO A 641 -28.81 -16.75 -45.16
C PRO A 641 -27.96 -18.02 -45.00
N TYR A 642 -27.12 -18.01 -43.98
CA TYR A 642 -26.30 -19.15 -43.59
C TYR A 642 -26.15 -19.26 -42.06
N PHE A 643 -25.84 -20.47 -41.63
CA PHE A 643 -25.61 -20.85 -40.25
C PHE A 643 -24.27 -21.58 -40.17
N LYS A 644 -23.52 -21.34 -39.10
CA LYS A 644 -22.23 -21.95 -38.80
C LYS A 644 -22.35 -22.67 -37.45
N LEU A 645 -21.87 -23.90 -37.39
CA LEU A 645 -21.67 -24.63 -36.15
C LEU A 645 -20.31 -25.31 -36.19
N ALA A 646 -19.47 -25.04 -35.21
CA ALA A 646 -18.16 -25.68 -35.11
C ALA A 646 -17.78 -26.02 -33.67
N TYR A 647 -16.95 -27.04 -33.55
CA TYR A 647 -16.18 -27.31 -32.35
C TYR A 647 -14.78 -26.72 -32.54
N VAL A 648 -14.34 -25.93 -31.57
CA VAL A 648 -13.06 -25.22 -31.58
C VAL A 648 -12.23 -25.71 -30.41
N TYR A 649 -10.95 -25.92 -30.64
CA TYR A 649 -9.97 -26.19 -29.59
C TYR A 649 -8.80 -25.24 -29.75
N ASP A 650 -8.54 -24.45 -28.70
CA ASP A 650 -7.40 -23.55 -28.60
C ASP A 650 -6.33 -24.19 -27.73
N ASP A 651 -5.11 -24.24 -28.26
CA ASP A 651 -3.91 -24.74 -27.61
C ASP A 651 -2.87 -23.61 -27.58
N SER A 652 -2.65 -23.05 -26.38
CA SER A 652 -1.67 -21.98 -26.19
C SER A 652 -1.01 -22.05 -24.81
N ASN A 653 -0.29 -23.14 -24.54
CA ASN A 653 0.49 -23.32 -23.32
C ASN A 653 1.72 -22.40 -23.31
N ASN A 654 1.56 -21.20 -22.75
CA ASN A 654 2.59 -20.15 -22.72
C ASN A 654 2.89 -19.74 -21.27
N HIS A 655 4.14 -19.36 -21.03
CA HIS A 655 4.60 -18.85 -19.75
C HIS A 655 5.40 -17.57 -20.02
N ASN A 656 5.25 -16.60 -19.14
CA ASN A 656 5.96 -15.34 -19.19
C ASN A 656 6.73 -15.13 -17.89
N ASP A 657 7.92 -14.53 -17.98
CA ASP A 657 8.76 -14.28 -16.82
C ASP A 657 8.53 -12.85 -16.31
N VAL A 658 8.05 -12.71 -15.06
CA VAL A 658 7.87 -11.40 -14.40
C VAL A 658 8.84 -11.33 -13.23
N ASN A 659 9.75 -10.35 -13.25
CA ASN A 659 10.84 -10.24 -12.28
C ASN A 659 11.66 -11.53 -12.08
N GLY A 660 11.70 -12.40 -13.10
CA GLY A 660 12.37 -13.71 -13.04
C GLY A 660 11.51 -14.88 -12.54
N ASP A 661 10.23 -14.64 -12.19
CA ASP A 661 9.27 -15.71 -11.89
C ASP A 661 8.46 -16.08 -13.14
N SER A 662 8.40 -17.38 -13.43
CA SER A 662 7.65 -17.90 -14.56
C SER A 662 6.17 -18.07 -14.19
N ILE A 663 5.29 -17.35 -14.86
CA ILE A 663 3.85 -17.31 -14.60
C ILE A 663 3.11 -17.79 -15.85
N ASP A 664 2.17 -18.71 -15.65
CA ASP A 664 1.31 -19.24 -16.72
C ASP A 664 0.32 -18.18 -17.17
N ASN A 665 0.39 -17.83 -18.46
CA ASN A 665 -0.50 -16.88 -19.12
C ASN A 665 -1.14 -17.48 -20.38
N GLY A 666 -1.05 -18.80 -20.55
CA GLY A 666 -1.64 -19.52 -21.65
C GLY A 666 -3.15 -19.61 -21.54
N THR A 667 -3.87 -19.53 -22.66
CA THR A 667 -5.32 -19.73 -22.69
C THR A 667 -5.65 -20.95 -23.54
N GLU A 668 -6.15 -22.02 -22.93
CA GLU A 668 -6.49 -23.24 -23.64
C GLU A 668 -7.97 -23.59 -23.52
N GLY A 669 -8.42 -24.58 -24.28
CA GLY A 669 -9.71 -25.19 -24.00
C GLY A 669 -10.58 -25.44 -25.22
N SER A 670 -11.68 -26.11 -24.93
CA SER A 670 -12.64 -26.57 -25.93
C SER A 670 -13.88 -25.68 -25.91
N ALA A 671 -14.16 -25.04 -27.04
CA ALA A 671 -15.30 -24.15 -27.19
C ALA A 671 -16.25 -24.63 -28.31
N VAL A 672 -17.49 -24.17 -28.24
CA VAL A 672 -18.48 -24.35 -29.31
C VAL A 672 -18.75 -23.01 -29.96
N ARG A 673 -18.56 -22.96 -31.29
CA ARG A 673 -18.86 -21.81 -32.12
C ARG A 673 -20.25 -21.93 -32.73
N VAL A 674 -21.07 -20.90 -32.55
CA VAL A 674 -22.38 -20.78 -33.19
C VAL A 674 -22.44 -19.46 -33.93
N GLY A 675 -22.74 -19.50 -35.23
CA GLY A 675 -22.77 -18.32 -36.08
C GLY A 675 -24.01 -18.25 -36.96
N LEU A 676 -24.47 -17.03 -37.22
CA LEU A 676 -25.57 -16.74 -38.14
C LEU A 676 -25.18 -15.57 -39.03
N GLY A 677 -25.44 -15.69 -40.32
CA GLY A 677 -25.13 -14.63 -41.26
C GLY A 677 -26.02 -14.59 -42.48
N THR A 678 -25.86 -13.51 -43.24
CA THR A 678 -26.55 -13.29 -44.51
C THR A 678 -25.60 -12.65 -45.51
N GLN A 679 -25.71 -13.06 -46.76
CA GLN A 679 -25.07 -12.43 -47.91
C GLN A 679 -26.15 -11.93 -48.87
N PHE A 680 -26.07 -10.67 -49.29
CA PHE A 680 -27.01 -10.06 -50.23
C PHE A 680 -26.28 -9.53 -51.46
N SER A 681 -26.72 -9.97 -52.65
CA SER A 681 -26.26 -9.42 -53.93
C SER A 681 -27.28 -8.39 -54.42
N PHE A 682 -26.86 -7.12 -54.51
CA PHE A 682 -27.75 -6.02 -54.95
C PHE A 682 -27.79 -5.89 -56.47
N THR A 683 -26.64 -6.11 -57.11
CA THR A 683 -26.43 -6.09 -58.57
C THR A 683 -25.38 -7.13 -58.93
N LYS A 684 -25.18 -7.39 -60.23
CA LYS A 684 -24.08 -8.25 -60.71
C LYS A 684 -22.67 -7.89 -60.20
N ASN A 685 -22.44 -6.64 -59.81
CA ASN A 685 -21.12 -6.16 -59.38
C ASN A 685 -21.06 -5.78 -57.89
N PHE A 686 -22.17 -5.80 -57.15
CA PHE A 686 -22.19 -5.26 -55.78
C PHE A 686 -22.93 -6.19 -54.81
N SER A 687 -22.27 -6.54 -53.72
CA SER A 687 -22.79 -7.41 -52.66
C SER A 687 -22.41 -6.91 -51.28
N ALA A 688 -23.20 -7.26 -50.28
CA ALA A 688 -22.85 -7.09 -48.88
C ALA A 688 -23.06 -8.39 -48.12
N TYR A 689 -22.42 -8.50 -46.97
CA TYR A 689 -22.60 -9.61 -46.05
C TYR A 689 -22.55 -9.11 -44.61
N THR A 690 -23.20 -9.86 -43.74
CA THR A 690 -23.13 -9.67 -42.30
C THR A 690 -23.22 -11.01 -41.60
N ASP A 691 -22.42 -11.21 -40.57
CA ASP A 691 -22.54 -12.34 -39.66
C ASP A 691 -22.27 -11.94 -38.22
N ALA A 692 -22.87 -12.69 -37.31
CA ALA A 692 -22.59 -12.65 -35.90
C ALA A 692 -22.25 -14.04 -35.41
N ASN A 693 -21.25 -14.14 -34.54
CA ASN A 693 -20.78 -15.40 -33.98
C ASN A 693 -20.68 -15.30 -32.45
N TYR A 694 -20.82 -16.44 -31.80
CA TYR A 694 -20.56 -16.67 -30.39
C TYR A 694 -19.60 -17.86 -30.29
N LEU A 695 -18.63 -17.79 -29.38
CA LEU A 695 -17.72 -18.88 -29.05
C LEU A 695 -17.71 -19.01 -27.52
N GLY A 696 -18.03 -20.19 -26.99
CA GLY A 696 -18.04 -20.38 -25.54
C GLY A 696 -17.58 -21.76 -25.09
N GLY A 697 -16.90 -21.82 -23.94
CA GLY A 697 -16.55 -23.03 -23.18
C GLY A 697 -15.05 -23.25 -22.91
N GLY A 698 -14.16 -22.42 -23.45
CA GLY A 698 -12.71 -22.47 -23.18
C GLY A 698 -12.28 -21.37 -22.21
N ASP A 699 -10.97 -21.18 -22.03
CA ASP A 699 -10.42 -20.11 -21.18
C ASP A 699 -10.65 -18.71 -21.78
N VAL A 700 -10.95 -18.61 -23.08
CA VAL A 700 -11.39 -17.38 -23.74
C VAL A 700 -12.77 -17.58 -24.36
N ASP A 701 -13.75 -16.88 -23.82
CA ASP A 701 -15.09 -16.80 -24.37
C ASP A 701 -15.22 -15.56 -25.27
N GLN A 702 -15.87 -15.73 -26.42
CA GLN A 702 -16.25 -14.64 -27.31
C GLN A 702 -17.77 -14.44 -27.18
N ASP A 703 -18.16 -13.56 -26.26
CA ASP A 703 -19.55 -13.28 -25.92
C ASP A 703 -20.37 -12.82 -27.13
N TRP A 704 -19.73 -12.07 -28.02
CA TRP A 704 -20.25 -11.82 -29.35
C TRP A 704 -19.11 -11.38 -30.28
N SER A 705 -19.27 -11.68 -31.55
CA SER A 705 -18.56 -10.99 -32.63
C SER A 705 -19.52 -10.65 -33.75
N ALA A 706 -19.21 -9.57 -34.46
CA ALA A 706 -19.96 -9.12 -35.62
C ALA A 706 -19.01 -8.77 -36.75
N ASN A 707 -19.37 -9.18 -37.95
CA ASN A 707 -18.71 -8.79 -39.17
C ASN A 707 -19.75 -8.20 -40.14
N VAL A 708 -19.42 -7.07 -40.76
CA VAL A 708 -20.24 -6.44 -41.79
C VAL A 708 -19.35 -5.99 -42.94
N GLY A 709 -19.59 -6.49 -44.13
CA GLY A 709 -18.75 -6.20 -45.29
C GLY A 709 -19.52 -5.85 -46.55
N VAL A 710 -18.86 -5.09 -47.40
CA VAL A 710 -19.34 -4.66 -48.71
C VAL A 710 -18.28 -4.97 -49.74
N LYS A 711 -18.72 -5.41 -50.92
CA LYS A 711 -17.82 -5.84 -51.99
C LYS A 711 -18.29 -5.36 -53.35
N TYR A 712 -17.31 -4.94 -54.15
CA TYR A 712 -17.43 -4.69 -55.58
C TYR A 712 -16.66 -5.77 -56.38
N THR A 713 -17.36 -6.48 -57.28
CA THR A 713 -16.78 -7.49 -58.20
C THR A 713 -16.68 -6.92 -59.61
N TRP A 714 -15.65 -7.29 -60.39
CA TRP A 714 -15.45 -6.87 -61.78
C TRP A 714 -15.98 -7.84 -62.84
#